data_AF-A0A364L065-F1
#
_entry.id   AF-A0A364L065-F1
#
_cell.length_a   1.000
_cell.length_b   1.000
_cell.length_c   1.000
_cell.angle_alpha   90.00
_cell.angle_beta   90.00
_cell.angle_gamma   90.00
#
_symmetry.space_group_name_H-M   'P 1'
#
loop_
_entity.id
_entity.type
_entity.pdbx_description
1 polymer ?
#
loop_
_entity_poly.entity_id
_entity_poly.type
_entity_poly.pdbx_seq_one_letter_code
_entity_poly.pdbx_strand_id
1 'polypeptide(L)'
;MRWLIFSRAAATASSLLTNALPQNVTNGQSVLGTLDAPLLSEYLPGPLSHGYPWGNRTVWNTDPTDFPNTGVTRYYKWELSVGTVAPDGVPMNNTLLINGAYPGPVIEANWGDWIEVELTNNLCCEGTSLHWHGLLQQETPWFDGVPGVTQCSIAPNSTFTYRFRADQYGTSWWHSHYSAQYVAAAQGPLIIHGPTNVDYNIDLGPIMLSDWFHEDYWWLVNVTMLPNGFGSAGFFAADSILINGKMNYDCSLTTLPCTDNAGVSKFQFQSGKKHRLRLINSGSEPIMKFSIDGHNLTVIAIDFVPTVPYTTNVATLAVGQRTDIIVEGTGSAGDSYWMRADTSPDCSDVGSTNLTGLAAVYYEHTPTDETPTTNSSVTNDQLTTCDNDDISISVPEYAMAVPDPSLTIEIHCVLWNNGTHNVWYMNNVTFRADYNDPDLLEAKLGNTTFPVSENVYDFGTNSSVRMIVYNHMALASHPMHIHGHNLYILQTGVGQWYDNMTLINPSNPQRRDTPNDECQPLFEHFVLTIHPTIPVCSIPTLRTTYSKFWSDLSPTTSAEVLLLISAILYTSTSNSAGLETNPRSSALYELYSELARALDLSSYYATPSPSSIVLLQGVVIMNTFRAGHLAPFTAFGFLPLAIRFAQFLRLHVDLTTGNDVDRDVQRRLWWHLVFLDVESTIASGLPAIISSGSHTTNMPSIAWSDAVVGDEGNTLSSMMIAMQGHREWAYRMQIWYERKPRQHEIAYFNKIIDSLLKMVGDDHESEWARIYLEMLVDRAYCMLGLRFWQLDLFKGMDCHSEVVSTSRSFLKKFLTLAMLSQPLGYNWFIPGVIQPLHALIILLVHLDGCMCPNEEARLSRDLVDQVFNLRLGRILTGDTSINPTTPRFINLRQHNSRYMALITLKTRVWQKLGWSNPYISSQDGIDRGNLEGIAKAPDDENLDIGISHDYSTEDDSISVFWDTFTAGASLDADISNWDEWNLLSTGFSNE
;
A
#
# COMPACT_ATOMS: atom_id res chain seq x y z
N MET A 1 38.81 -5.20 -53.93
CA MET A 1 37.61 -4.33 -53.93
C MET A 1 37.66 -3.51 -52.66
N ARG A 2 38.29 -2.32 -52.74
CA ARG A 2 37.64 -0.98 -52.65
C ARG A 2 37.16 -0.72 -51.21
N TRP A 3 37.93 -0.06 -50.33
CA TRP A 3 38.32 1.37 -50.29
C TRP A 3 37.16 2.34 -50.53
N LEU A 4 37.06 3.36 -49.66
CA LEU A 4 36.08 4.46 -49.53
C LEU A 4 34.90 4.07 -48.61
N ILE A 5 34.61 4.70 -47.46
CA ILE A 5 34.69 6.12 -47.09
C ILE A 5 34.97 6.24 -45.57
N PHE A 6 36.21 6.54 -45.19
CA PHE A 6 36.54 7.37 -44.01
C PHE A 6 36.57 8.80 -44.55
N SER A 7 35.51 9.58 -44.37
CA SER A 7 35.45 11.04 -44.60
C SER A 7 34.02 11.56 -44.38
N ARG A 8 33.61 11.78 -43.12
CA ARG A 8 32.53 12.73 -42.74
C ARG A 8 32.40 12.97 -41.23
N ALA A 9 33.51 12.94 -40.49
CA ALA A 9 33.54 13.26 -39.05
C ALA A 9 34.21 14.61 -38.73
N ALA A 10 34.44 15.47 -39.73
CA ALA A 10 35.04 16.79 -39.53
C ALA A 10 34.48 17.79 -40.57
N ALA A 11 33.31 18.36 -40.25
CA ALA A 11 32.61 19.52 -40.83
C ALA A 11 31.11 19.24 -40.61
N THR A 12 30.52 19.57 -39.47
CA THR A 12 30.21 20.94 -39.03
C THR A 12 30.26 21.07 -37.50
N ALA A 13 31.46 21.18 -36.94
CA ALA A 13 31.66 21.80 -35.62
C ALA A 13 31.55 23.33 -35.79
N SER A 14 30.34 23.84 -36.09
CA SER A 14 30.07 25.28 -36.24
C SER A 14 28.56 25.62 -36.19
N SER A 15 27.77 25.01 -35.30
CA SER A 15 26.38 25.49 -35.05
C SER A 15 25.80 25.23 -33.65
N LEU A 16 26.60 24.79 -32.67
CA LEU A 16 26.09 24.31 -31.37
C LEU A 16 25.76 25.38 -30.32
N LEU A 17 25.72 26.68 -30.66
CA LEU A 17 25.84 27.73 -29.63
C LEU A 17 24.63 28.66 -29.47
N THR A 18 23.46 28.21 -29.92
CA THR A 18 22.17 28.87 -29.62
C THR A 18 21.11 27.78 -29.53
N ASN A 19 20.22 27.86 -28.54
CA ASN A 19 19.04 26.98 -28.47
C ASN A 19 18.38 26.91 -29.85
N ALA A 20 18.05 25.70 -30.31
CA ALA A 20 17.44 25.52 -31.62
C ALA A 20 16.04 26.14 -31.68
N LEU A 21 15.37 26.20 -30.53
CA LEU A 21 14.07 26.83 -30.35
C LEU A 21 14.18 28.13 -29.55
N PRO A 22 13.47 29.20 -29.95
CA PRO A 22 13.38 30.43 -29.17
C PRO A 22 12.46 30.27 -27.95
N GLN A 23 12.65 31.13 -26.94
CA GLN A 23 11.89 31.09 -25.67
C GLN A 23 10.37 31.09 -25.86
N ASN A 24 9.87 31.86 -26.83
CA ASN A 24 8.44 31.96 -27.13
C ASN A 24 7.83 30.68 -27.71
N VAL A 25 8.66 29.74 -28.18
CA VAL A 25 8.24 28.41 -28.62
C VAL A 25 8.37 27.39 -27.50
N THR A 26 9.44 27.46 -26.69
CA THR A 26 9.66 26.47 -25.62
C THR A 26 8.73 26.70 -24.42
N ASN A 27 8.60 27.94 -23.94
CA ASN A 27 7.95 28.30 -22.67
C ASN A 27 6.85 29.36 -22.86
N GLY A 28 6.57 29.73 -24.11
CA GLY A 28 5.66 30.83 -24.42
C GLY A 28 6.16 32.15 -23.84
N GLN A 29 5.28 32.86 -23.12
CA GLN A 29 5.58 34.16 -22.51
C GLN A 29 6.31 34.05 -21.15
N SER A 30 6.63 32.85 -20.67
CA SER A 30 7.35 32.70 -19.41
C SER A 30 8.81 33.12 -19.56
N VAL A 31 9.31 33.89 -18.59
CA VAL A 31 10.73 34.26 -18.47
C VAL A 31 11.51 33.34 -17.53
N LEU A 32 10.82 32.45 -16.81
CA LEU A 32 11.46 31.53 -15.88
C LEU A 32 12.45 30.61 -16.61
N GLY A 33 13.55 30.29 -15.94
CA GLY A 33 14.62 29.48 -16.51
C GLY A 33 15.52 30.20 -17.51
N THR A 34 15.36 31.53 -17.68
CA THR A 34 16.25 32.37 -18.49
C THR A 34 17.11 33.27 -17.61
N LEU A 35 18.22 33.77 -18.16
CA LEU A 35 19.05 34.77 -17.48
C LEU A 35 18.38 36.14 -17.33
N ASP A 36 17.28 36.36 -18.07
CA ASP A 36 16.45 37.56 -17.98
C ASP A 36 15.36 37.45 -16.89
N ALA A 37 15.24 36.30 -16.22
CA ALA A 37 14.32 36.13 -15.10
C ALA A 37 14.68 37.13 -13.99
N PRO A 38 13.71 37.93 -13.49
CA PRO A 38 14.00 38.93 -12.48
C PRO A 38 14.40 38.26 -11.16
N LEU A 39 15.44 38.81 -10.54
CA LEU A 39 15.75 38.51 -9.14
C LEU A 39 14.66 39.09 -8.25
N LEU A 40 14.28 38.35 -7.21
CA LEU A 40 13.25 38.82 -6.29
C LEU A 40 13.87 39.82 -5.30
N SER A 41 13.16 40.93 -5.08
CA SER A 41 13.48 41.86 -4.00
C SER A 41 13.18 41.25 -2.64
N GLU A 42 13.79 41.78 -1.58
CA GLU A 42 13.52 41.33 -0.20
C GLU A 42 12.04 41.49 0.21
N TYR A 43 11.36 42.50 -0.32
CA TYR A 43 9.92 42.71 -0.20
C TYR A 43 9.41 43.68 -1.27
N LEU A 44 8.11 43.63 -1.54
CA LEU A 44 7.46 44.55 -2.48
C LEU A 44 7.14 45.91 -1.84
N PRO A 45 7.24 47.02 -2.57
CA PRO A 45 6.91 48.35 -2.05
C PRO A 45 5.42 48.47 -1.67
N GLY A 46 5.15 49.38 -0.71
CA GLY A 46 3.82 49.64 -0.17
C GLY A 46 3.73 51.04 0.50
N PRO A 47 2.59 51.38 1.14
CA PRO A 47 2.34 52.72 1.70
C PRO A 47 3.18 53.02 2.96
N LEU A 48 3.86 52.03 3.53
CA LEU A 48 4.75 52.20 4.66
C LEU A 48 6.05 52.90 4.20
N SER A 49 6.33 54.08 4.76
CA SER A 49 7.44 54.93 4.32
C SER A 49 8.81 54.43 4.75
N HIS A 50 8.90 53.61 5.80
CA HIS A 50 10.14 53.04 6.34
C HIS A 50 9.90 51.68 7.03
N GLY A 51 10.78 50.70 6.77
CA GLY A 51 10.75 49.38 7.40
C GLY A 51 10.11 48.28 6.54
N TYR A 52 10.04 47.07 7.10
CA TYR A 52 9.45 45.90 6.44
C TYR A 52 7.91 45.94 6.47
N PRO A 53 7.21 45.34 5.47
CA PRO A 53 5.75 45.24 5.45
C PRO A 53 5.14 44.56 6.69
N TRP A 54 5.87 43.63 7.28
CA TRP A 54 5.50 42.92 8.51
C TRP A 54 5.98 43.61 9.81
N GLY A 55 6.56 44.81 9.71
CA GLY A 55 7.01 45.60 10.84
C GLY A 55 8.12 44.93 11.64
N ASN A 56 7.93 44.79 12.96
CA ASN A 56 8.90 44.16 13.88
C ASN A 56 8.71 42.64 14.03
N ARG A 57 7.83 42.03 13.23
CA ARG A 57 7.61 40.58 13.25
C ARG A 57 8.84 39.86 12.71
N THR A 58 9.17 38.73 13.32
CA THR A 58 10.29 37.86 12.92
C THR A 58 9.84 36.41 12.97
N VAL A 59 10.61 35.52 12.36
CA VAL A 59 10.42 34.06 12.40
C VAL A 59 10.41 33.48 13.82
N TRP A 60 10.97 34.19 14.80
CA TRP A 60 11.19 33.71 16.17
C TRP A 60 10.09 34.09 17.15
N ASN A 61 9.45 35.24 16.94
CA ASN A 61 8.65 35.93 17.95
C ASN A 61 7.19 36.14 17.52
N THR A 62 6.81 35.67 16.34
CA THR A 62 5.49 35.91 15.76
C THR A 62 4.86 34.59 15.36
N ASP A 63 3.64 34.36 15.84
CA ASP A 63 2.82 33.26 15.36
C ASP A 63 2.56 33.45 13.86
N PRO A 64 2.89 32.46 13.00
CA PRO A 64 2.70 32.57 11.56
C PRO A 64 1.21 32.75 11.15
N THR A 65 0.27 32.47 12.05
CA THR A 65 -1.16 32.75 11.84
C THR A 65 -1.56 34.20 12.13
N ASP A 66 -0.74 34.98 12.85
CA ASP A 66 -0.95 36.43 13.09
C ASP A 66 -0.30 37.27 11.98
N PHE A 67 -0.84 37.13 10.77
CA PHE A 67 -0.38 37.88 9.60
C PHE A 67 -0.67 39.39 9.74
N PRO A 68 0.24 40.27 9.27
CA PRO A 68 0.07 41.71 9.41
C PRO A 68 -1.06 42.25 8.51
N ASN A 69 -1.49 43.48 8.76
CA ASN A 69 -2.35 44.22 7.83
C ASN A 69 -1.61 45.38 7.17
N THR A 70 -1.18 45.13 5.93
CA THR A 70 -0.40 46.08 5.13
C THR A 70 -1.27 47.16 4.47
N GLY A 71 -2.58 46.92 4.35
CA GLY A 71 -3.50 47.76 3.57
C GLY A 71 -3.27 47.73 2.05
N VAL A 72 -2.46 46.80 1.54
CA VAL A 72 -2.13 46.68 0.12
C VAL A 72 -2.93 45.55 -0.53
N THR A 73 -3.32 45.75 -1.79
CA THR A 73 -3.88 44.71 -2.66
C THR A 73 -3.00 44.57 -3.91
N ARG A 74 -2.62 43.34 -4.23
CA ARG A 74 -1.89 42.96 -5.45
C ARG A 74 -2.90 42.43 -6.46
N TYR A 75 -2.98 43.06 -7.62
CA TYR A 75 -3.96 42.73 -8.65
C TYR A 75 -3.29 41.99 -9.81
N TYR A 76 -3.89 40.88 -10.20
CA TYR A 76 -3.47 40.05 -11.32
C TYR A 76 -4.65 39.85 -12.27
N LYS A 77 -4.39 39.94 -13.56
CA LYS A 77 -5.39 39.69 -14.62
C LYS A 77 -4.87 38.60 -15.54
N TRP A 78 -5.60 37.50 -15.57
CA TRP A 78 -5.18 36.26 -16.20
C TRP A 78 -6.23 35.75 -17.17
N GLU A 79 -5.75 35.18 -18.27
CA GLU A 79 -6.55 34.45 -19.24
C GLU A 79 -5.99 33.03 -19.34
N LEU A 80 -6.84 32.03 -19.08
CA LEU A 80 -6.52 30.63 -19.33
C LEU A 80 -6.93 30.26 -20.75
N SER A 81 -5.98 29.85 -21.58
CA SER A 81 -6.22 29.50 -22.98
C SER A 81 -5.42 28.28 -23.40
N VAL A 82 -5.94 27.54 -24.38
CA VAL A 82 -5.18 26.49 -25.05
C VAL A 82 -4.06 27.13 -25.88
N GLY A 83 -2.85 26.60 -25.78
CA GLY A 83 -1.69 27.03 -26.54
C GLY A 83 -0.75 25.88 -26.90
N THR A 84 0.24 26.21 -27.73
CA THR A 84 1.32 25.30 -28.11
C THR A 84 2.64 25.74 -27.47
N VAL A 85 3.29 24.82 -26.75
CA VAL A 85 4.67 24.99 -26.26
C VAL A 85 5.49 23.73 -26.52
N ALA A 86 6.81 23.88 -26.66
CA ALA A 86 7.76 22.77 -26.82
C ALA A 86 8.88 22.84 -25.76
N PRO A 87 8.60 22.62 -24.46
CA PRO A 87 9.54 22.81 -23.35
C PRO A 87 10.85 22.03 -23.50
N ASP A 88 10.79 20.87 -24.14
CA ASP A 88 11.89 19.92 -24.32
C ASP A 88 12.25 19.65 -25.79
N GLY A 89 11.52 20.26 -26.72
CA GLY A 89 11.68 20.10 -28.16
C GLY A 89 10.49 19.47 -28.88
N VAL A 90 9.57 18.83 -28.14
CA VAL A 90 8.33 18.25 -28.69
C VAL A 90 7.16 19.24 -28.52
N PRO A 91 6.53 19.71 -29.62
CA PRO A 91 5.45 20.68 -29.53
C PRO A 91 4.14 20.02 -29.09
N MET A 92 3.62 20.48 -27.95
CA MET A 92 2.36 20.05 -27.36
C MET A 92 1.27 21.07 -27.65
N ASN A 93 0.24 20.69 -28.42
CA ASN A 93 -0.77 21.63 -28.94
C ASN A 93 -1.96 21.91 -28.00
N ASN A 94 -2.14 21.10 -26.95
CA ASN A 94 -3.27 21.18 -26.02
C ASN A 94 -2.82 21.63 -24.63
N THR A 95 -1.79 22.46 -24.53
CA THR A 95 -1.35 22.98 -23.22
C THR A 95 -2.26 24.11 -22.76
N LEU A 96 -2.53 24.16 -21.46
CA LEU A 96 -3.42 25.10 -20.80
C LEU A 96 -2.57 26.19 -20.14
N LEU A 97 -2.47 27.33 -20.80
CA LEU A 97 -1.52 28.38 -20.43
C LEU A 97 -2.22 29.58 -19.82
N ILE A 98 -1.74 30.06 -18.68
CA ILE A 98 -2.11 31.36 -18.14
C ILE A 98 -1.29 32.44 -18.84
N ASN A 99 -1.95 33.37 -19.52
CA ASN A 99 -1.33 34.44 -20.30
C ASN A 99 -0.28 33.94 -21.31
N GLY A 100 -0.49 32.73 -21.85
CA GLY A 100 0.41 32.11 -22.82
C GLY A 100 1.79 31.73 -22.27
N ALA A 101 1.95 31.54 -20.96
CA ALA A 101 3.21 31.21 -20.30
C ALA A 101 3.21 29.82 -19.65
N TYR A 102 4.32 29.09 -19.78
CA TYR A 102 4.63 27.90 -18.98
C TYR A 102 6.09 27.87 -18.50
N PRO A 103 6.37 27.73 -17.18
CA PRO A 103 5.39 27.82 -16.10
C PRO A 103 4.67 29.17 -16.11
N GLY A 104 3.47 29.21 -15.54
CA GLY A 104 2.64 30.40 -15.50
C GLY A 104 3.27 31.56 -14.72
N PRO A 105 2.66 32.76 -14.78
CA PRO A 105 3.19 33.95 -14.12
C PRO A 105 3.32 33.78 -12.60
N VAL A 106 4.38 34.38 -12.05
CA VAL A 106 4.62 34.44 -10.60
C VAL A 106 3.57 35.34 -9.95
N ILE A 107 2.91 34.86 -8.90
CA ILE A 107 2.26 35.74 -7.92
C ILE A 107 3.32 36.16 -6.90
N GLU A 108 3.51 37.45 -6.74
CA GLU A 108 4.29 38.02 -5.63
C GLU A 108 3.40 38.88 -4.72
N ALA A 109 3.56 38.70 -3.41
CA ALA A 109 2.91 39.51 -2.40
C ALA A 109 3.81 39.64 -1.17
N ASN A 110 3.53 40.62 -0.30
CA ASN A 110 4.09 40.59 1.06
C ASN A 110 3.13 39.85 1.99
N TRP A 111 3.67 39.29 3.07
CA TRP A 111 2.87 38.70 4.14
C TRP A 111 1.81 39.69 4.59
N GLY A 112 0.54 39.27 4.58
CA GLY A 112 -0.60 40.10 4.94
C GLY A 112 -1.13 41.06 3.87
N ASP A 113 -0.59 41.05 2.64
CA ASP A 113 -1.24 41.71 1.51
C ASP A 113 -2.55 40.98 1.14
N TRP A 114 -3.49 41.69 0.50
CA TRP A 114 -4.56 41.05 -0.27
C TRP A 114 -4.03 40.67 -1.65
N ILE A 115 -4.40 39.50 -2.15
CA ILE A 115 -4.14 39.05 -3.52
C ILE A 115 -5.49 38.97 -4.22
N GLU A 116 -5.62 39.64 -5.37
CA GLU A 116 -6.82 39.63 -6.19
C GLU A 116 -6.46 39.17 -7.61
N VAL A 117 -7.06 38.06 -8.06
CA VAL A 117 -6.79 37.44 -9.36
C VAL A 117 -8.08 37.38 -10.17
N GLU A 118 -8.20 38.22 -11.20
CA GLU A 118 -9.27 38.15 -12.19
C GLU A 118 -8.89 37.13 -13.27
N LEU A 119 -9.53 35.97 -13.25
CA LEU A 119 -9.30 34.87 -14.19
C LEU A 119 -10.44 34.77 -15.20
N THR A 120 -10.11 34.84 -16.48
CA THR A 120 -11.04 34.53 -17.59
C THR A 120 -10.73 33.15 -18.14
N ASN A 121 -11.72 32.24 -18.12
CA ASN A 121 -11.61 30.93 -18.73
C ASN A 121 -11.92 31.03 -20.24
N ASN A 122 -10.89 31.00 -21.10
CA ASN A 122 -11.06 31.02 -22.57
C ASN A 122 -11.03 29.60 -23.19
N LEU A 123 -11.23 28.55 -22.40
CA LEU A 123 -11.38 27.18 -22.89
C LEU A 123 -12.74 27.01 -23.56
N CYS A 124 -12.84 26.14 -24.57
CA CYS A 124 -14.07 26.00 -25.35
C CYS A 124 -15.18 25.24 -24.61
N CYS A 125 -14.78 24.26 -23.79
CA CYS A 125 -15.63 23.10 -23.53
C CYS A 125 -15.47 22.52 -22.11
N GLU A 126 -14.66 23.14 -21.27
CA GLU A 126 -14.42 22.68 -19.91
C GLU A 126 -14.36 23.84 -18.91
N GLY A 127 -14.76 23.55 -17.67
CA GLY A 127 -14.59 24.47 -16.57
C GLY A 127 -13.12 24.57 -16.14
N THR A 128 -12.82 25.52 -15.26
CA THR A 128 -11.53 25.58 -14.59
C THR A 128 -11.70 26.12 -13.17
N SER A 129 -10.72 25.92 -12.32
CA SER A 129 -10.64 26.55 -11.00
C SER A 129 -9.19 26.52 -10.54
N LEU A 130 -8.68 27.61 -9.98
CA LEU A 130 -7.30 27.67 -9.47
C LEU A 130 -7.27 27.55 -7.95
N HIS A 131 -6.45 26.63 -7.47
CA HIS A 131 -6.12 26.48 -6.05
C HIS A 131 -4.80 27.19 -5.72
N TRP A 132 -4.71 27.68 -4.49
CA TRP A 132 -3.58 28.43 -3.94
C TRP A 132 -2.87 27.57 -2.89
N HIS A 133 -2.05 26.64 -3.36
CA HIS A 133 -1.47 25.56 -2.57
C HIS A 133 -0.88 26.07 -1.24
N GLY A 134 -1.27 25.45 -0.13
CA GLY A 134 -0.71 25.71 1.20
C GLY A 134 -1.16 27.01 1.88
N LEU A 135 -1.97 27.87 1.23
CA LEU A 135 -2.60 28.98 1.95
C LEU A 135 -3.68 28.45 2.88
N LEU A 136 -3.81 29.07 4.06
CA LEU A 136 -4.75 28.61 5.08
C LEU A 136 -6.19 29.05 4.77
N GLN A 137 -6.35 30.06 3.91
CA GLN A 137 -7.63 30.65 3.54
C GLN A 137 -8.49 31.04 4.76
N GLN A 138 -7.86 31.48 5.86
CA GLN A 138 -8.53 31.65 7.16
C GLN A 138 -9.76 32.57 7.11
N GLU A 139 -9.70 33.61 6.27
CA GLU A 139 -10.79 34.58 6.11
C GLU A 139 -11.62 34.34 4.84
N THR A 140 -11.18 33.43 3.96
CA THR A 140 -11.65 33.30 2.57
C THR A 140 -11.75 31.85 2.06
N PRO A 141 -12.32 30.89 2.82
CA PRO A 141 -12.33 29.48 2.41
C PRO A 141 -13.07 29.23 1.08
N TRP A 142 -14.03 30.07 0.70
CA TRP A 142 -14.73 30.00 -0.59
C TRP A 142 -13.88 30.44 -1.80
N PHE A 143 -12.67 30.95 -1.59
CA PHE A 143 -11.71 31.26 -2.65
C PHE A 143 -10.56 30.26 -2.73
N ASP A 144 -10.66 29.14 -2.00
CA ASP A 144 -9.66 28.09 -2.02
C ASP A 144 -9.53 27.40 -3.40
N GLY A 145 -10.58 27.45 -4.23
CA GLY A 145 -10.47 27.05 -5.63
C GLY A 145 -10.69 25.57 -5.92
N VAL A 146 -11.42 24.85 -5.07
CA VAL A 146 -11.70 23.42 -5.24
C VAL A 146 -13.10 23.23 -5.82
N PRO A 147 -13.24 22.82 -7.10
CA PRO A 147 -14.54 22.65 -7.72
C PRO A 147 -15.33 21.52 -7.07
N GLY A 148 -16.59 21.79 -6.73
CA GLY A 148 -17.47 20.86 -6.02
C GLY A 148 -17.29 20.84 -4.50
N VAL A 149 -16.31 21.57 -3.95
CA VAL A 149 -16.16 21.73 -2.49
C VAL A 149 -16.35 23.20 -2.10
N THR A 150 -15.43 24.07 -2.52
CA THR A 150 -15.44 25.49 -2.08
C THR A 150 -16.14 26.40 -3.08
N GLN A 151 -16.24 25.99 -4.35
CA GLN A 151 -16.89 26.75 -5.41
C GLN A 151 -17.32 25.85 -6.57
N CYS A 152 -18.16 26.37 -7.47
CA CYS A 152 -18.36 25.76 -8.78
C CYS A 152 -17.13 26.02 -9.68
N SER A 153 -17.00 25.23 -10.74
CA SER A 153 -16.02 25.54 -11.79
C SER A 153 -16.37 26.84 -12.54
N ILE A 154 -15.34 27.60 -12.94
CA ILE A 154 -15.48 28.78 -13.79
C ILE A 154 -15.81 28.29 -15.19
N ALA A 155 -17.02 28.56 -15.66
CA ALA A 155 -17.50 28.10 -16.96
C ALA A 155 -16.69 28.69 -18.14
N PRO A 156 -16.67 28.01 -19.30
CA PRO A 156 -16.16 28.57 -20.55
C PRO A 156 -16.63 29.99 -20.83
N ASN A 157 -15.71 30.85 -21.29
CA ASN A 157 -15.91 32.27 -21.59
C ASN A 157 -16.43 33.12 -20.42
N SER A 158 -16.28 32.63 -19.18
CA SER A 158 -16.66 33.35 -17.97
C SER A 158 -15.44 33.86 -17.23
N THR A 159 -15.63 34.96 -16.49
CA THR A 159 -14.60 35.57 -15.65
C THR A 159 -14.99 35.45 -14.18
N PHE A 160 -14.03 35.10 -13.34
CA PHE A 160 -14.17 35.05 -11.89
C PHE A 160 -12.98 35.74 -11.23
N THR A 161 -13.26 36.50 -10.17
CA THR A 161 -12.22 37.21 -9.42
C THR A 161 -12.05 36.56 -8.06
N TYR A 162 -10.90 35.91 -7.86
CA TYR A 162 -10.46 35.43 -6.56
C TYR A 162 -9.94 36.60 -5.73
N ARG A 163 -10.24 36.62 -4.44
CA ARG A 163 -9.66 37.61 -3.52
C ARG A 163 -9.41 37.01 -2.15
N PHE A 164 -8.16 36.75 -1.84
CA PHE A 164 -7.76 36.09 -0.59
C PHE A 164 -6.56 36.80 0.05
N ARG A 165 -6.29 36.40 1.28
CA ARG A 165 -5.22 36.98 2.09
C ARG A 165 -3.92 36.20 1.86
N ALA A 166 -2.79 36.91 1.77
CA ALA A 166 -1.47 36.31 1.93
C ALA A 166 -1.25 35.96 3.42
N ASP A 167 -1.98 34.96 3.91
CA ASP A 167 -2.05 34.58 5.33
C ASP A 167 -0.86 33.74 5.82
N GLN A 168 -0.04 33.27 4.90
CA GLN A 168 1.27 32.65 5.14
C GLN A 168 2.38 33.44 4.42
N TYR A 169 3.64 33.10 4.66
CA TYR A 169 4.80 33.66 3.95
C TYR A 169 5.83 32.59 3.63
N GLY A 170 6.53 32.72 2.51
CA GLY A 170 7.45 31.70 2.00
C GLY A 170 7.17 31.37 0.53
N THR A 171 7.39 30.11 0.16
CA THR A 171 7.28 29.63 -1.20
C THR A 171 6.10 28.66 -1.34
N SER A 172 5.29 28.91 -2.34
CA SER A 172 4.28 27.97 -2.80
C SER A 172 4.03 28.12 -4.30
N TRP A 173 2.89 27.61 -4.74
CA TRP A 173 2.47 27.56 -6.12
C TRP A 173 0.95 27.63 -6.20
N TRP A 174 0.46 28.00 -7.38
CA TRP A 174 -0.95 27.92 -7.74
C TRP A 174 -1.08 26.93 -8.88
N HIS A 175 -2.21 26.24 -8.96
CA HIS A 175 -2.47 25.29 -10.03
C HIS A 175 -3.96 25.12 -10.28
N SER A 176 -4.33 24.64 -11.47
CA SER A 176 -5.71 24.21 -11.70
C SER A 176 -6.05 23.02 -10.82
N HIS A 177 -7.20 23.08 -10.17
CA HIS A 177 -7.78 22.01 -9.36
C HIS A 177 -8.99 21.36 -10.06
N TYR A 178 -9.18 21.67 -11.35
CA TYR A 178 -10.18 21.00 -12.18
C TYR A 178 -9.56 19.75 -12.83
N SER A 179 -9.94 18.57 -12.33
CA SER A 179 -9.33 17.29 -12.76
C SER A 179 -7.79 17.35 -12.74
N ALA A 180 -7.11 16.90 -13.79
CA ALA A 180 -5.66 16.95 -13.94
C ALA A 180 -5.17 18.08 -14.88
N GLN A 181 -5.93 19.19 -15.00
CA GLN A 181 -5.56 20.31 -15.88
C GLN A 181 -4.17 20.89 -15.61
N TYR A 182 -3.67 20.84 -14.37
CA TYR A 182 -2.34 21.37 -14.04
C TYR A 182 -1.21 20.59 -14.73
N VAL A 183 -1.39 19.29 -14.98
CA VAL A 183 -0.45 18.44 -15.74
C VAL A 183 -0.30 18.95 -17.16
N ALA A 184 -1.36 19.56 -17.71
CA ALA A 184 -1.34 20.24 -18.99
C ALA A 184 -0.84 21.70 -18.89
N ALA A 185 0.09 22.00 -17.99
CA ALA A 185 0.75 23.31 -17.81
C ALA A 185 -0.04 24.42 -17.08
N ALA A 186 -1.27 24.17 -16.59
CA ALA A 186 -2.06 25.16 -15.85
C ALA A 186 -1.58 25.32 -14.39
N GLN A 187 -0.35 25.79 -14.22
CA GLN A 187 0.33 25.94 -12.94
C GLN A 187 1.40 27.02 -12.96
N GLY A 188 1.74 27.57 -11.79
CA GLY A 188 2.81 28.56 -11.64
C GLY A 188 3.14 28.88 -10.19
N PRO A 189 4.18 29.68 -9.93
CA PRO A 189 4.67 29.91 -8.57
C PRO A 189 3.89 31.01 -7.84
N LEU A 190 3.81 30.87 -6.51
CA LEU A 190 3.21 31.82 -5.57
C LEU A 190 4.21 32.12 -4.47
N ILE A 191 4.79 33.32 -4.50
CA ILE A 191 5.83 33.76 -3.56
C ILE A 191 5.27 34.85 -2.66
N ILE A 192 5.34 34.62 -1.35
CA ILE A 192 4.96 35.61 -0.36
C ILE A 192 6.18 36.00 0.47
N HIS A 193 6.59 37.26 0.33
CA HIS A 193 7.71 37.84 1.05
C HIS A 193 7.40 37.97 2.54
N GLY A 194 8.35 37.57 3.38
CA GLY A 194 8.20 37.55 4.84
C GLY A 194 9.54 37.58 5.56
N PRO A 195 9.54 37.52 6.90
CA PRO A 195 10.76 37.48 7.68
C PRO A 195 11.60 36.23 7.32
N THR A 196 12.93 36.39 7.39
CA THR A 196 13.89 35.30 7.17
C THR A 196 14.68 35.02 8.45
N ASN A 197 15.12 33.77 8.63
CA ASN A 197 16.03 33.33 9.68
C ASN A 197 17.51 33.36 9.24
N VAL A 198 17.78 33.50 7.94
CA VAL A 198 19.13 33.47 7.35
C VAL A 198 19.35 34.66 6.43
N ASP A 199 20.54 35.24 6.52
CA ASP A 199 21.02 36.26 5.59
C ASP A 199 21.42 35.64 4.24
N TYR A 200 20.91 36.21 3.16
CA TYR A 200 21.31 35.92 1.79
C TYR A 200 21.55 37.20 1.02
N ASN A 201 22.21 37.11 -0.14
CA ASN A 201 22.54 38.27 -0.96
C ASN A 201 21.60 38.43 -2.15
N ILE A 202 21.17 37.31 -2.73
CA ILE A 202 20.43 37.25 -3.98
C ILE A 202 19.28 36.25 -3.80
N ASP A 203 18.06 36.62 -4.15
CA ASP A 203 16.94 35.70 -4.28
C ASP A 203 16.73 35.42 -5.77
N LEU A 204 17.04 34.19 -6.21
CA LEU A 204 16.88 33.76 -7.59
C LEU A 204 15.41 33.48 -7.95
N GLY A 205 14.53 33.41 -6.95
CA GLY A 205 13.12 33.11 -7.14
C GLY A 205 12.81 31.62 -7.32
N PRO A 206 11.67 31.31 -7.95
CA PRO A 206 11.14 29.95 -8.03
C PRO A 206 11.94 29.04 -8.97
N ILE A 207 12.13 27.80 -8.52
CA ILE A 207 12.69 26.67 -9.27
C ILE A 207 11.63 25.57 -9.30
N MET A 208 10.81 25.57 -10.34
CA MET A 208 9.75 24.57 -10.55
C MET A 208 10.34 23.31 -11.17
N LEU A 209 10.08 22.17 -10.52
CA LEU A 209 10.46 20.83 -10.94
C LEU A 209 9.18 20.10 -11.35
N SER A 210 9.09 19.65 -12.61
CA SER A 210 7.87 19.01 -13.12
C SER A 210 8.23 17.82 -13.99
N ASP A 211 7.42 16.77 -13.91
CA ASP A 211 7.31 15.80 -15.00
C ASP A 211 6.67 16.47 -16.22
N TRP A 212 6.89 15.88 -17.39
CA TRP A 212 6.34 16.32 -18.65
C TRP A 212 5.96 15.13 -19.51
N PHE A 213 4.74 15.18 -20.05
CA PHE A 213 4.17 14.13 -20.87
C PHE A 213 3.92 14.64 -22.28
N HIS A 214 4.17 13.80 -23.26
CA HIS A 214 3.87 14.04 -24.68
C HIS A 214 2.47 13.56 -25.08
N GLU A 215 1.65 13.20 -24.09
CA GLU A 215 0.25 12.81 -24.23
C GLU A 215 -0.69 13.84 -23.60
N ASP A 216 -1.95 13.85 -24.06
CA ASP A 216 -2.99 14.72 -23.50
C ASP A 216 -3.39 14.28 -22.08
N TYR A 217 -3.58 15.24 -21.17
CA TYR A 217 -3.90 14.90 -19.77
C TYR A 217 -5.23 14.15 -19.62
N TRP A 218 -6.21 14.34 -20.51
CA TRP A 218 -7.44 13.54 -20.50
C TRP A 218 -7.15 12.08 -20.82
N TRP A 219 -6.24 11.84 -21.75
CA TRP A 219 -5.79 10.50 -22.09
C TRP A 219 -5.05 9.86 -20.90
N LEU A 220 -4.13 10.60 -20.27
CA LEU A 220 -3.42 10.15 -19.07
C LEU A 220 -4.39 9.74 -17.96
N VAL A 221 -5.38 10.60 -17.64
CA VAL A 221 -6.41 10.30 -16.63
C VAL A 221 -7.21 9.07 -17.02
N ASN A 222 -7.71 9.00 -18.26
CA ASN A 222 -8.55 7.89 -18.72
C ASN A 222 -7.81 6.56 -18.62
N VAL A 223 -6.57 6.50 -19.11
CA VAL A 223 -5.82 5.24 -19.12
C VAL A 223 -5.34 4.83 -17.73
N THR A 224 -4.96 5.79 -16.88
CA THR A 224 -4.66 5.53 -15.46
C THR A 224 -5.85 4.87 -14.74
N MET A 225 -7.07 5.22 -15.14
CA MET A 225 -8.27 4.67 -14.54
C MET A 225 -8.68 3.31 -15.09
N LEU A 226 -8.13 2.81 -16.21
CA LEU A 226 -8.55 1.55 -16.82
C LEU A 226 -8.18 0.31 -15.98
N PRO A 227 -8.97 -0.79 -16.02
CA PRO A 227 -8.72 -2.01 -15.24
C PRO A 227 -7.36 -2.66 -15.51
N ASN A 228 -6.92 -2.60 -16.78
CA ASN A 228 -5.66 -3.17 -17.25
C ASN A 228 -4.54 -2.12 -17.35
N GLY A 229 -4.78 -0.87 -16.94
CA GLY A 229 -3.78 0.19 -16.91
C GLY A 229 -2.59 -0.11 -16.00
N PHE A 230 -2.70 -1.16 -15.17
CA PHE A 230 -1.64 -1.65 -14.31
C PHE A 230 -0.89 -2.89 -14.88
N GLY A 231 -1.36 -3.50 -15.98
CA GLY A 231 -0.97 -4.88 -16.35
C GLY A 231 -0.59 -5.15 -17.82
N SER A 232 -0.48 -4.13 -18.66
CA SER A 232 0.14 -4.27 -20.01
C SER A 232 0.62 -2.94 -20.62
N ALA A 233 0.16 -1.82 -20.05
CA ALA A 233 0.66 -0.46 -20.29
C ALA A 233 0.73 0.25 -18.93
N GLY A 234 1.66 -0.20 -18.06
CA GLY A 234 1.81 0.28 -16.67
C GLY A 234 1.83 1.80 -16.56
N PHE A 235 1.74 2.32 -15.33
CA PHE A 235 1.88 3.74 -15.02
C PHE A 235 2.83 4.45 -16.00
N PHE A 236 2.35 5.52 -16.62
CA PHE A 236 3.09 6.16 -17.70
C PHE A 236 4.31 6.84 -17.13
N ALA A 237 5.48 6.40 -17.59
CA ALA A 237 6.70 7.14 -17.42
C ALA A 237 6.51 8.55 -17.99
N ALA A 238 6.91 9.56 -17.24
CA ALA A 238 7.10 10.88 -17.81
C ALA A 238 8.06 10.79 -19.00
N ASP A 239 7.83 11.57 -20.05
CA ASP A 239 8.75 11.65 -21.17
C ASP A 239 9.99 12.48 -20.81
N SER A 240 9.82 13.47 -19.94
CA SER A 240 10.90 14.35 -19.51
C SER A 240 10.69 14.89 -18.09
N ILE A 241 11.77 15.42 -17.51
CA ILE A 241 11.76 16.17 -16.26
C ILE A 241 12.26 17.58 -16.56
N LEU A 242 11.46 18.58 -16.23
CA LEU A 242 11.71 19.98 -16.55
C LEU A 242 12.14 20.75 -15.31
N ILE A 243 13.15 21.61 -15.46
CA ILE A 243 13.48 22.64 -14.47
C ILE A 243 13.06 23.98 -15.06
N ASN A 244 12.15 24.69 -14.39
CA ASN A 244 11.52 25.92 -14.88
C ASN A 244 10.98 25.79 -16.32
N GLY A 245 10.39 24.64 -16.63
CA GLY A 245 9.77 24.35 -17.93
C GLY A 245 10.77 24.17 -19.07
N LYS A 246 12.00 23.73 -18.80
CA LYS A 246 13.01 23.52 -19.84
C LYS A 246 13.74 22.20 -19.64
N MET A 247 13.97 21.50 -20.75
CA MET A 247 14.88 20.36 -20.82
C MET A 247 15.32 20.14 -22.28
N ASN A 248 16.24 19.21 -22.50
CA ASN A 248 16.49 18.63 -23.83
C ASN A 248 15.91 17.22 -23.87
N TYR A 249 15.17 16.88 -24.92
CA TYR A 249 14.69 15.53 -25.20
C TYR A 249 15.49 14.88 -26.33
N ASP A 250 15.72 13.57 -26.25
CA ASP A 250 16.33 12.81 -27.36
C ASP A 250 15.25 12.52 -28.41
N CYS A 251 15.26 13.29 -29.50
CA CYS A 251 14.26 13.15 -30.56
C CYS A 251 14.26 11.78 -31.25
N SER A 252 15.27 10.93 -31.03
CA SER A 252 15.26 9.55 -31.54
C SER A 252 14.32 8.62 -30.76
N LEU A 253 13.88 9.02 -29.56
CA LEU A 253 12.97 8.27 -28.71
C LEU A 253 11.49 8.49 -29.06
N THR A 254 11.17 9.47 -29.90
CA THR A 254 9.79 9.81 -30.29
C THR A 254 9.57 9.76 -31.79
N THR A 255 8.31 9.55 -32.18
CA THR A 255 7.86 9.70 -33.58
C THR A 255 7.10 11.00 -33.82
N LEU A 256 6.84 11.77 -32.76
CA LEU A 256 6.26 13.10 -32.84
C LEU A 256 7.25 14.09 -33.48
N PRO A 257 6.78 15.22 -34.04
CA PRO A 257 7.68 16.31 -34.40
C PRO A 257 8.55 16.68 -33.19
N CYS A 258 9.86 16.73 -33.38
CA CYS A 258 10.79 17.01 -32.30
C CYS A 258 11.97 17.81 -32.84
N THR A 259 12.42 18.80 -32.05
CA THR A 259 13.61 19.60 -32.35
C THR A 259 14.68 19.34 -31.30
N ASP A 260 15.81 18.77 -31.71
CA ASP A 260 16.95 18.56 -30.82
C ASP A 260 17.44 19.90 -30.26
N ASN A 261 17.94 19.86 -29.02
CA ASN A 261 18.54 21.02 -28.35
C ASN A 261 17.56 22.21 -28.17
N ALA A 262 16.38 21.95 -27.61
CA ALA A 262 15.43 22.98 -27.17
C ALA A 262 16.03 23.96 -26.13
N GLY A 263 16.99 23.47 -25.35
CA GLY A 263 17.77 24.21 -24.39
C GLY A 263 17.31 23.97 -22.95
N VAL A 264 18.27 24.01 -22.03
CA VAL A 264 18.04 23.88 -20.58
C VAL A 264 17.82 25.24 -19.91
N SER A 265 17.28 25.22 -18.70
CA SER A 265 17.24 26.42 -17.84
C SER A 265 18.64 26.92 -17.50
N LYS A 266 18.78 28.24 -17.35
CA LYS A 266 20.06 28.91 -17.09
C LYS A 266 19.95 29.85 -15.90
N PHE A 267 20.92 29.78 -15.01
CA PHE A 267 21.00 30.59 -13.79
C PHE A 267 22.38 31.21 -13.66
N GLN A 268 22.43 32.45 -13.17
CA GLN A 268 23.70 33.14 -12.90
C GLN A 268 23.98 33.13 -11.40
N PHE A 269 25.12 32.55 -11.02
CA PHE A 269 25.65 32.64 -9.67
C PHE A 269 26.79 33.67 -9.62
N GLN A 270 27.03 34.18 -8.41
CA GLN A 270 28.15 35.07 -8.10
C GLN A 270 29.07 34.43 -7.05
N SER A 271 30.38 34.44 -7.31
CA SER A 271 31.38 33.90 -6.38
C SER A 271 31.30 34.58 -5.00
N GLY A 272 31.23 33.78 -3.94
CA GLY A 272 31.16 34.21 -2.54
C GLY A 272 29.82 34.81 -2.11
N LYS A 273 28.78 34.76 -2.95
CA LYS A 273 27.42 35.23 -2.61
C LYS A 273 26.53 34.07 -2.19
N LYS A 274 25.60 34.34 -1.28
CA LYS A 274 24.53 33.43 -0.88
C LYS A 274 23.29 33.67 -1.74
N HIS A 275 22.82 32.63 -2.41
CA HIS A 275 21.66 32.65 -3.30
C HIS A 275 20.53 31.87 -2.66
N ARG A 276 19.35 32.48 -2.52
CA ARG A 276 18.12 31.79 -2.16
C ARG A 276 17.48 31.20 -3.42
N LEU A 277 17.19 29.92 -3.38
CA LEU A 277 16.42 29.20 -4.40
C LEU A 277 15.17 28.63 -3.76
N ARG A 278 14.06 28.70 -4.47
CA ARG A 278 12.72 28.37 -3.95
C ARG A 278 12.19 27.16 -4.72
N LEU A 279 12.50 25.97 -4.24
CA LEU A 279 12.21 24.71 -4.92
C LEU A 279 10.73 24.36 -4.79
N ILE A 280 10.13 23.90 -5.88
CA ILE A 280 8.72 23.49 -5.94
C ILE A 280 8.67 22.21 -6.78
N ASN A 281 8.23 21.09 -6.20
CA ASN A 281 7.82 19.95 -7.02
C ASN A 281 6.37 20.15 -7.45
N SER A 282 6.20 20.53 -8.71
CA SER A 282 4.94 20.81 -9.38
C SER A 282 4.60 19.74 -10.42
N GLY A 283 5.23 18.57 -10.32
CA GLY A 283 4.91 17.41 -11.13
C GLY A 283 3.61 16.74 -10.70
N SER A 284 3.27 15.64 -11.36
CA SER A 284 2.04 14.88 -11.11
C SER A 284 2.26 13.55 -10.38
N GLU A 285 3.44 12.97 -10.51
CA GLU A 285 3.74 11.64 -9.96
C GLU A 285 5.11 11.57 -9.24
N PRO A 286 6.26 11.95 -9.84
CA PRO A 286 7.53 11.56 -9.28
C PRO A 286 7.97 12.37 -8.07
N ILE A 287 8.60 11.67 -7.13
CA ILE A 287 9.41 12.27 -6.08
C ILE A 287 10.72 12.77 -6.72
N MET A 288 11.00 14.06 -6.58
CA MET A 288 12.15 14.71 -7.19
C MET A 288 13.33 14.80 -6.22
N LYS A 289 14.53 14.50 -6.72
CA LYS A 289 15.81 14.66 -6.02
C LYS A 289 16.55 15.85 -6.60
N PHE A 290 16.53 16.97 -5.89
CA PHE A 290 17.18 18.19 -6.33
C PHE A 290 18.63 18.26 -5.83
N SER A 291 19.58 18.58 -6.71
CA SER A 291 20.97 18.83 -6.34
C SER A 291 21.65 19.85 -7.26
N ILE A 292 22.76 20.43 -6.81
CA ILE A 292 23.65 21.25 -7.65
C ILE A 292 25.05 20.70 -7.49
N ASP A 293 25.68 20.31 -8.60
CA ASP A 293 26.99 19.69 -8.60
C ASP A 293 28.02 20.60 -7.90
N GLY A 294 28.81 20.03 -6.99
CA GLY A 294 29.85 20.76 -6.25
C GLY A 294 29.34 21.73 -5.18
N HIS A 295 28.03 21.77 -4.90
CA HIS A 295 27.43 22.70 -3.95
C HIS A 295 26.65 21.97 -2.85
N ASN A 296 26.62 22.58 -1.66
CA ASN A 296 25.75 22.17 -0.57
C ASN A 296 24.49 23.04 -0.55
N LEU A 297 23.39 22.47 -0.07
CA LEU A 297 22.10 23.12 0.06
C LEU A 297 21.82 23.33 1.54
N THR A 298 21.66 24.58 1.98
CA THR A 298 21.20 24.87 3.34
C THR A 298 19.69 25.12 3.31
N VAL A 299 18.91 24.16 3.78
CA VAL A 299 17.45 24.26 3.90
C VAL A 299 17.08 25.27 4.98
N ILE A 300 16.18 26.20 4.67
CA ILE A 300 15.72 27.27 5.59
C ILE A 300 14.21 27.31 5.78
N ALA A 301 13.44 26.67 4.89
CA ALA A 301 12.00 26.49 5.06
C ALA A 301 11.55 25.23 4.31
N ILE A 302 10.50 24.60 4.83
CA ILE A 302 9.78 23.49 4.19
C ILE A 302 8.33 23.95 4.07
N ASP A 303 7.78 23.87 2.87
CA ASP A 303 6.49 24.45 2.52
C ASP A 303 6.44 25.94 2.95
N PHE A 304 5.37 26.39 3.63
CA PHE A 304 5.30 27.74 4.19
C PHE A 304 5.95 27.91 5.58
N VAL A 305 6.65 26.90 6.08
CA VAL A 305 7.15 26.86 7.46
C VAL A 305 8.68 27.05 7.48
N PRO A 306 9.19 28.20 7.96
CA PRO A 306 10.61 28.37 8.22
C PRO A 306 11.13 27.34 9.23
N THR A 307 12.29 26.75 8.94
CA THR A 307 12.92 25.70 9.75
C THR A 307 14.28 26.16 10.24
N VAL A 308 14.72 25.65 11.40
CA VAL A 308 16.11 25.75 11.85
C VAL A 308 17.01 25.30 10.71
N PRO A 309 17.96 26.12 10.25
CA PRO A 309 18.72 25.78 9.06
C PRO A 309 19.55 24.51 9.22
N TYR A 310 19.46 23.62 8.24
CA TYR A 310 20.29 22.42 8.16
C TYR A 310 20.83 22.24 6.74
N THR A 311 21.95 21.52 6.61
CA THR A 311 22.65 21.36 5.33
C THR A 311 22.55 19.94 4.82
N THR A 312 22.25 19.80 3.53
CA THR A 312 22.23 18.55 2.76
C THR A 312 22.89 18.77 1.39
N ASN A 313 23.24 17.70 0.69
CA ASN A 313 23.69 17.75 -0.72
C ASN A 313 22.56 17.42 -1.70
N VAL A 314 21.44 16.89 -1.23
CA VAL A 314 20.26 16.55 -2.03
C VAL A 314 18.99 16.89 -1.24
N ALA A 315 18.04 17.56 -1.89
CA ALA A 315 16.72 17.82 -1.32
C ALA A 315 15.70 16.90 -1.98
N THR A 316 14.95 16.13 -1.19
CA THR A 316 13.85 15.28 -1.66
C THR A 316 12.54 16.04 -1.58
N LEU A 317 11.81 16.16 -2.70
CA LEU A 317 10.50 16.80 -2.77
C LEU A 317 9.49 15.84 -3.38
N ALA A 318 8.49 15.43 -2.61
CA ALA A 318 7.29 14.77 -3.15
C ALA A 318 6.39 15.80 -3.85
N VAL A 319 5.41 15.35 -4.64
CA VAL A 319 4.51 16.23 -5.40
C VAL A 319 3.83 17.24 -4.45
N GLY A 320 3.83 18.52 -4.82
CA GLY A 320 3.25 19.62 -4.05
C GLY A 320 4.13 20.19 -2.93
N GLN A 321 5.25 19.53 -2.60
CA GLN A 321 6.19 20.02 -1.59
C GLN A 321 7.07 21.15 -2.11
N ARG A 322 7.43 22.05 -1.18
CA ARG A 322 8.40 23.13 -1.44
C ARG A 322 9.50 23.12 -0.40
N THR A 323 10.67 23.58 -0.81
CA THR A 323 11.79 23.81 0.08
C THR A 323 12.54 25.06 -0.34
N ASP A 324 12.76 25.98 0.60
CA ASP A 324 13.65 27.11 0.39
C ASP A 324 15.05 26.72 0.82
N ILE A 325 16.03 26.94 -0.07
CA ILE A 325 17.43 26.64 0.19
C ILE A 325 18.31 27.87 -0.02
N ILE A 326 19.39 27.94 0.73
CA ILE A 326 20.51 28.84 0.51
C ILE A 326 21.67 28.07 -0.08
N VAL A 327 22.22 28.58 -1.18
CA VAL A 327 23.40 28.03 -1.84
C VAL A 327 24.48 29.10 -1.89
N GLU A 328 25.63 28.81 -1.28
CA GLU A 328 26.80 29.67 -1.35
C GLU A 328 27.53 29.45 -2.68
N GLY A 329 27.81 30.53 -3.41
CA GLY A 329 28.48 30.45 -4.70
C GLY A 329 29.97 30.15 -4.53
N THR A 330 30.36 28.87 -4.50
CA THR A 330 31.75 28.45 -4.26
C THR A 330 32.59 28.33 -5.54
N GLY A 331 31.96 28.31 -6.71
CA GLY A 331 32.64 28.36 -8.00
C GLY A 331 33.45 29.64 -8.26
N SER A 332 34.40 29.55 -9.17
CA SER A 332 35.24 30.66 -9.66
C SER A 332 34.73 31.23 -10.98
N ALA A 333 35.19 32.42 -11.34
CA ALA A 333 34.91 33.00 -12.65
C ALA A 333 35.38 32.07 -13.79
N GLY A 334 34.49 31.79 -14.75
CA GLY A 334 34.70 30.83 -15.82
C GLY A 334 34.14 29.42 -15.53
N ASP A 335 33.70 29.14 -14.31
CA ASP A 335 33.12 27.84 -13.97
C ASP A 335 31.64 27.73 -14.38
N SER A 336 31.20 26.50 -14.65
CA SER A 336 29.79 26.16 -14.82
C SER A 336 29.45 24.82 -14.16
N TYR A 337 28.24 24.70 -13.63
CA TYR A 337 27.78 23.54 -12.88
C TYR A 337 26.41 23.07 -13.35
N TRP A 338 26.16 21.76 -13.27
CA TRP A 338 24.81 21.23 -13.43
C TRP A 338 24.01 21.41 -12.15
N MET A 339 22.79 21.89 -12.32
CA MET A 339 21.67 21.75 -11.40
C MET A 339 20.80 20.60 -11.92
N ARG A 340 20.38 19.70 -11.03
CA ARG A 340 19.75 18.42 -11.36
C ARG A 340 18.43 18.25 -10.63
N ALA A 341 17.47 17.64 -11.31
CA ALA A 341 16.24 17.10 -10.75
C ALA A 341 16.14 15.64 -11.19
N ASP A 342 16.59 14.73 -10.34
CA ASP A 342 16.63 13.30 -10.63
C ASP A 342 15.37 12.61 -10.10
N THR A 343 14.87 11.60 -10.82
CA THR A 343 13.82 10.70 -10.34
C THR A 343 14.38 9.34 -9.96
N SER A 344 13.62 8.60 -9.15
CA SER A 344 13.95 7.23 -8.78
C SER A 344 12.77 6.31 -9.09
N PRO A 345 12.97 5.25 -9.90
CA PRO A 345 11.98 4.20 -10.12
C PRO A 345 11.53 3.49 -8.83
N ASP A 346 12.35 3.55 -7.77
CA ASP A 346 11.99 2.96 -6.47
C ASP A 346 10.95 3.80 -5.71
N CYS A 347 10.79 5.07 -6.09
CA CYS A 347 9.97 6.07 -5.39
C CYS A 347 8.77 6.56 -6.17
N SER A 348 8.75 6.22 -7.46
CA SER A 348 7.79 6.68 -8.45
C SER A 348 7.84 5.72 -9.63
N ASP A 349 6.69 5.41 -10.23
CA ASP A 349 6.62 4.47 -11.35
C ASP A 349 6.88 5.21 -12.68
N VAL A 350 8.03 5.90 -12.75
CA VAL A 350 8.56 6.62 -13.92
C VAL A 350 9.08 5.68 -15.02
N GLY A 351 8.60 4.44 -15.06
CA GLY A 351 9.14 3.37 -15.90
C GLY A 351 10.54 2.91 -15.46
N SER A 352 11.14 2.01 -16.24
CA SER A 352 12.42 1.37 -15.90
C SER A 352 13.67 2.26 -16.06
N THR A 353 13.50 3.57 -16.24
CA THR A 353 14.58 4.51 -16.55
C THR A 353 14.56 5.70 -15.59
N ASN A 354 15.68 5.94 -14.91
CA ASN A 354 15.89 7.18 -14.16
C ASN A 354 15.87 8.35 -15.15
N LEU A 355 15.00 9.33 -14.89
CA LEU A 355 14.96 10.57 -15.66
C LEU A 355 15.69 11.66 -14.88
N THR A 356 16.40 12.52 -15.60
CA THR A 356 17.13 13.64 -15.01
C THR A 356 16.77 14.91 -15.76
N GLY A 357 16.18 15.87 -15.05
CA GLY A 357 16.08 17.26 -15.50
C GLY A 357 17.38 18.00 -15.24
N LEU A 358 17.83 18.80 -16.21
CA LEU A 358 19.09 19.55 -16.12
C LEU A 358 18.87 21.05 -16.30
N ALA A 359 19.62 21.83 -15.53
CA ALA A 359 19.78 23.27 -15.70
C ALA A 359 21.24 23.67 -15.50
N ALA A 360 21.68 24.72 -16.19
CA ALA A 360 23.05 25.20 -16.14
C ALA A 360 23.19 26.39 -15.17
N VAL A 361 24.14 26.29 -14.26
CA VAL A 361 24.57 27.38 -13.39
C VAL A 361 25.88 27.95 -13.93
N TYR A 362 25.88 29.23 -14.26
CA TYR A 362 27.05 29.94 -14.78
C TYR A 362 27.60 30.92 -13.75
N TYR A 363 28.92 30.95 -13.60
CA TYR A 363 29.63 31.96 -12.83
C TYR A 363 30.04 33.14 -13.71
N GLU A 364 30.68 34.14 -13.10
CA GLU A 364 31.13 35.33 -13.79
C GLU A 364 32.08 34.97 -14.94
N HIS A 365 31.96 35.65 -16.08
CA HIS A 365 32.82 35.47 -17.26
C HIS A 365 32.74 34.09 -17.93
N THR A 366 31.79 33.23 -17.55
CA THR A 366 31.50 31.97 -18.24
C THR A 366 30.61 32.22 -19.46
N PRO A 367 30.94 31.71 -20.64
CA PRO A 367 30.04 31.74 -21.79
C PRO A 367 28.73 31.01 -21.49
N THR A 368 27.60 31.69 -21.65
CA THR A 368 26.27 31.17 -21.28
C THR A 368 25.68 30.20 -22.31
N ASP A 369 26.47 29.84 -23.32
CA ASP A 369 26.25 28.82 -24.34
C ASP A 369 27.14 27.58 -24.12
N GLU A 370 28.03 27.60 -23.12
CA GLU A 370 28.84 26.46 -22.73
C GLU A 370 28.02 25.42 -21.96
N THR A 371 28.20 24.15 -22.29
CA THR A 371 27.58 23.03 -21.58
C THR A 371 28.41 22.68 -20.35
N PRO A 372 27.86 22.71 -19.11
CA PRO A 372 28.58 22.25 -17.94
C PRO A 372 29.07 20.80 -18.08
N THR A 373 30.23 20.48 -17.51
CA THR A 373 30.84 19.12 -17.57
C THR A 373 30.98 18.47 -16.20
N THR A 374 30.26 18.96 -15.21
CA THR A 374 30.32 18.48 -13.82
C THR A 374 29.55 17.16 -13.66
N ASN A 375 29.91 16.40 -12.62
CA ASN A 375 29.28 15.13 -12.29
C ASN A 375 28.59 15.24 -10.93
N SER A 376 27.44 14.57 -10.78
CA SER A 376 26.71 14.51 -9.52
C SER A 376 27.55 13.85 -8.43
N SER A 377 27.49 14.41 -7.22
CA SER A 377 28.02 13.81 -6.00
C SER A 377 26.97 13.03 -5.21
N VAL A 378 25.70 13.06 -5.65
CA VAL A 378 24.59 12.33 -5.01
C VAL A 378 24.79 10.84 -5.23
N THR A 379 24.73 10.05 -4.17
CA THR A 379 24.92 8.60 -4.25
C THR A 379 23.66 7.89 -4.75
N ASN A 380 23.81 6.67 -5.27
CA ASN A 380 22.65 5.87 -5.66
C ASN A 380 21.70 5.64 -4.48
N ASP A 381 22.22 5.36 -3.28
CA ASP A 381 21.42 5.18 -2.06
C ASP A 381 20.57 6.42 -1.74
N GLN A 382 21.13 7.62 -1.95
CA GLN A 382 20.40 8.88 -1.76
C GLN A 382 19.29 9.09 -2.80
N LEU A 383 19.51 8.62 -4.04
CA LEU A 383 18.52 8.67 -5.11
C LEU A 383 17.39 7.66 -4.87
N THR A 384 17.70 6.43 -4.44
CA THR A 384 16.73 5.35 -4.24
C THR A 384 15.90 5.47 -2.96
N THR A 385 16.33 6.31 -2.01
CA THR A 385 15.55 6.59 -0.78
C THR A 385 14.34 7.46 -1.11
N CYS A 386 13.13 7.08 -0.72
CA CYS A 386 11.91 7.84 -1.04
C CYS A 386 11.49 8.83 0.05
N ASP A 387 12.15 8.75 1.19
CA ASP A 387 11.84 9.57 2.34
C ASP A 387 12.24 11.03 2.12
N ASN A 388 11.45 11.93 2.72
CA ASN A 388 11.88 13.29 2.95
C ASN A 388 13.09 13.34 3.90
N ASP A 389 13.66 14.53 4.08
CA ASP A 389 14.65 14.74 5.14
C ASP A 389 14.07 14.34 6.51
N ASP A 390 14.93 13.78 7.36
CA ASP A 390 14.57 13.25 8.68
C ASP A 390 13.80 14.29 9.51
N ILE A 391 12.60 13.91 9.98
CA ILE A 391 11.71 14.82 10.71
C ILE A 391 12.31 15.30 12.05
N SER A 392 13.37 14.65 12.54
CA SER A 392 14.12 15.05 13.73
C SER A 392 14.99 16.31 13.51
N ILE A 393 15.42 16.59 12.28
CA ILE A 393 16.26 17.75 11.94
C ILE A 393 15.48 18.92 11.33
N SER A 394 14.31 18.64 10.74
CA SER A 394 13.43 19.66 10.14
C SER A 394 12.55 20.37 11.18
N VAL A 395 13.18 21.03 12.15
CA VAL A 395 12.48 21.67 13.28
C VAL A 395 12.00 23.06 12.86
N PRO A 396 10.71 23.42 13.01
CA PRO A 396 10.23 24.77 12.71
C PRO A 396 10.85 25.84 13.62
N GLU A 397 11.14 27.04 13.08
CA GLU A 397 11.75 28.13 13.87
C GLU A 397 10.83 28.66 14.95
N TYR A 398 9.56 28.89 14.60
CA TYR A 398 8.55 29.26 15.56
C TYR A 398 8.04 28.00 16.26
N ALA A 399 8.27 27.87 17.56
CA ALA A 399 7.83 26.71 18.30
C ALA A 399 6.32 26.73 18.55
N MET A 400 5.61 25.70 18.09
CA MET A 400 4.19 25.48 18.38
C MET A 400 4.01 24.12 19.04
N ALA A 401 3.50 24.12 20.27
CA ALA A 401 3.21 22.89 20.98
C ALA A 401 2.02 22.18 20.33
N VAL A 402 2.13 20.85 20.21
CA VAL A 402 1.03 20.01 19.73
C VAL A 402 -0.11 20.06 20.75
N PRO A 403 -1.34 20.44 20.35
CA PRO A 403 -2.48 20.35 21.25
C PRO A 403 -2.85 18.88 21.50
N ASP A 404 -3.36 18.58 22.69
CA ASP A 404 -3.98 17.27 22.94
C ASP A 404 -5.13 17.06 21.95
N PRO A 405 -5.24 15.89 21.30
CA PRO A 405 -6.29 15.66 20.32
C PRO A 405 -7.65 15.54 20.99
N SER A 406 -8.61 16.34 20.56
CA SER A 406 -10.02 16.19 20.94
C SER A 406 -10.72 15.04 20.21
N LEU A 407 -10.21 14.70 19.01
CA LEU A 407 -10.69 13.61 18.18
C LEU A 407 -9.50 12.93 17.50
N THR A 408 -9.53 11.60 17.41
CA THR A 408 -8.61 10.82 16.59
C THR A 408 -9.43 10.08 15.54
N ILE A 409 -8.99 10.14 14.28
CA ILE A 409 -9.59 9.40 13.17
C ILE A 409 -8.52 8.57 12.46
N GLU A 410 -8.98 7.47 11.88
CA GLU A 410 -8.16 6.62 11.01
C GLU A 410 -8.66 6.73 9.58
N ILE A 411 -7.73 6.88 8.64
CA ILE A 411 -8.01 6.98 7.20
C ILE A 411 -7.27 5.84 6.52
N HIS A 412 -8.01 4.93 5.91
CA HIS A 412 -7.44 3.81 5.17
C HIS A 412 -7.49 4.09 3.67
N CYS A 413 -6.31 4.28 3.07
CA CYS A 413 -6.13 4.46 1.64
C CYS A 413 -5.88 3.11 0.98
N VAL A 414 -6.76 2.71 0.06
CA VAL A 414 -6.62 1.46 -0.72
C VAL A 414 -6.89 1.74 -2.20
N LEU A 415 -6.06 1.17 -3.07
CA LEU A 415 -6.37 1.07 -4.49
C LEU A 415 -7.22 -0.18 -4.72
N TRP A 416 -8.30 -0.06 -5.49
CA TRP A 416 -9.13 -1.21 -5.81
C TRP A 416 -9.80 -1.09 -7.18
N ASN A 417 -9.99 -2.24 -7.84
CA ASN A 417 -10.71 -2.33 -9.10
C ASN A 417 -12.23 -2.48 -8.86
N ASN A 418 -13.02 -1.50 -9.27
CA ASN A 418 -14.48 -1.52 -9.08
C ASN A 418 -15.24 -2.31 -10.17
N GLY A 419 -14.53 -3.08 -11.01
CA GLY A 419 -15.03 -3.83 -12.16
C GLY A 419 -14.83 -3.12 -13.49
N THR A 420 -14.78 -1.79 -13.50
CA THR A 420 -14.60 -0.98 -14.72
C THR A 420 -13.40 -0.04 -14.67
N HIS A 421 -12.96 0.34 -13.47
CA HIS A 421 -11.84 1.25 -13.26
C HIS A 421 -11.05 0.86 -12.01
N ASN A 422 -9.77 1.22 -11.98
CA ASN A 422 -8.91 1.14 -10.78
C ASN A 422 -9.00 2.45 -10.00
N VAL A 423 -9.76 2.50 -8.91
CA VAL A 423 -10.00 3.75 -8.17
C VAL A 423 -9.43 3.69 -6.77
N TRP A 424 -9.01 4.86 -6.28
CA TRP A 424 -8.57 5.04 -4.91
C TRP A 424 -9.77 5.21 -3.97
N TYR A 425 -9.68 4.55 -2.83
CA TYR A 425 -10.64 4.65 -1.74
C TYR A 425 -9.95 5.19 -0.50
N MET A 426 -10.57 6.18 0.14
CA MET A 426 -10.29 6.58 1.51
C MET A 426 -11.47 6.12 2.36
N ASN A 427 -11.22 5.23 3.33
CA ASN A 427 -12.28 4.67 4.19
C ASN A 427 -13.47 4.07 3.42
N ASN A 428 -13.20 3.25 2.39
CA ASN A 428 -14.18 2.61 1.50
C ASN A 428 -14.97 3.57 0.59
N VAL A 429 -14.62 4.85 0.56
CA VAL A 429 -15.27 5.83 -0.32
C VAL A 429 -14.27 6.31 -1.38
N THR A 430 -14.70 6.32 -2.63
CA THR A 430 -13.98 7.00 -3.71
C THR A 430 -14.58 8.39 -3.87
N PHE A 431 -13.76 9.42 -3.74
CA PHE A 431 -14.23 10.81 -3.77
C PHE A 431 -14.80 11.17 -5.15
N ARG A 432 -16.02 11.71 -5.16
CA ARG A 432 -16.67 12.32 -6.32
C ARG A 432 -17.59 13.44 -5.82
N ALA A 433 -17.28 14.66 -6.23
CA ALA A 433 -18.10 15.83 -5.97
C ALA A 433 -18.88 16.28 -7.22
N ASP A 434 -20.01 16.95 -7.01
CA ASP A 434 -20.73 17.63 -8.09
C ASP A 434 -20.17 19.04 -8.30
N TYR A 435 -19.54 19.28 -9.45
CA TYR A 435 -18.96 20.58 -9.78
C TYR A 435 -19.99 21.73 -9.89
N ASN A 436 -21.29 21.41 -9.93
CA ASN A 436 -22.37 22.39 -9.95
C ASN A 436 -23.02 22.61 -8.58
N ASP A 437 -22.71 21.78 -7.58
CA ASP A 437 -23.33 21.83 -6.25
C ASP A 437 -22.25 21.70 -5.16
N PRO A 438 -21.53 22.79 -4.83
CA PRO A 438 -20.38 22.71 -3.93
C PRO A 438 -20.77 22.56 -2.46
N ASP A 439 -20.10 21.65 -1.75
CA ASP A 439 -20.37 21.33 -0.34
C ASP A 439 -20.43 22.55 0.58
N LEU A 440 -19.51 23.51 0.40
CA LEU A 440 -19.45 24.72 1.23
C LEU A 440 -20.65 25.64 1.01
N LEU A 441 -21.21 25.66 -0.21
CA LEU A 441 -22.43 26.41 -0.50
C LEU A 441 -23.63 25.75 0.18
N GLU A 442 -23.75 24.43 0.07
CA GLU A 442 -24.82 23.66 0.72
C GLU A 442 -24.77 23.82 2.25
N ALA A 443 -23.59 23.69 2.85
CA ALA A 443 -23.37 23.94 4.27
C ALA A 443 -23.82 25.35 4.69
N LYS A 444 -23.48 26.37 3.88
CA LYS A 444 -23.87 27.76 4.13
C LYS A 444 -25.39 27.98 4.01
N LEU A 445 -26.07 27.25 3.13
CA LEU A 445 -27.52 27.27 2.99
C LEU A 445 -28.24 26.48 4.10
N GLY A 446 -27.48 25.82 4.98
CA GLY A 446 -27.99 25.04 6.10
C GLY A 446 -28.22 23.57 5.78
N ASN A 447 -27.81 23.10 4.60
CA ASN A 447 -27.81 21.68 4.25
C ASN A 447 -26.46 21.07 4.64
N THR A 448 -26.45 20.28 5.71
CA THR A 448 -25.25 19.58 6.20
C THR A 448 -25.33 18.08 5.94
N THR A 449 -26.17 17.64 5.01
CA THR A 449 -26.30 16.24 4.60
C THR A 449 -25.73 16.08 3.20
N PHE A 450 -24.58 15.46 3.11
CA PHE A 450 -23.79 15.33 1.88
C PHE A 450 -23.89 13.92 1.31
N PRO A 451 -23.94 13.75 -0.02
CA PRO A 451 -23.69 12.48 -0.68
C PRO A 451 -22.45 11.75 -0.13
N VAL A 452 -22.57 10.45 0.10
CA VAL A 452 -21.45 9.63 0.61
C VAL A 452 -20.21 9.75 -0.29
N SER A 453 -20.40 9.95 -1.60
CA SER A 453 -19.30 10.10 -2.55
C SER A 453 -18.46 11.36 -2.35
N GLU A 454 -18.98 12.42 -1.72
CA GLU A 454 -18.20 13.62 -1.40
C GLU A 454 -17.26 13.40 -0.20
N ASN A 455 -17.40 12.27 0.51
CA ASN A 455 -16.51 11.85 1.60
C ASN A 455 -16.31 12.92 2.69
N VAL A 456 -17.38 13.66 3.03
CA VAL A 456 -17.34 14.74 4.02
C VAL A 456 -17.22 14.19 5.44
N TYR A 457 -16.24 14.70 6.19
CA TYR A 457 -16.09 14.46 7.62
C TYR A 457 -16.47 15.72 8.40
N ASP A 458 -17.59 15.67 9.12
CA ASP A 458 -17.99 16.74 10.04
C ASP A 458 -17.32 16.55 11.41
N PHE A 459 -16.34 17.40 11.71
CA PHE A 459 -15.62 17.40 12.99
C PHE A 459 -16.29 18.27 14.07
N GLY A 460 -17.41 18.92 13.77
CA GLY A 460 -18.18 19.72 14.71
C GLY A 460 -17.35 20.82 15.38
N THR A 461 -17.32 20.81 16.71
CA THR A 461 -16.59 21.82 17.52
C THR A 461 -15.23 21.32 18.02
N ASN A 462 -14.71 20.22 17.48
CA ASN A 462 -13.39 19.71 17.87
C ASN A 462 -12.30 20.70 17.46
N SER A 463 -11.47 21.11 18.42
CA SER A 463 -10.40 22.10 18.19
C SER A 463 -9.11 21.46 17.67
N SER A 464 -8.97 20.15 17.77
CA SER A 464 -7.80 19.38 17.34
C SER A 464 -8.22 17.98 16.88
N VAL A 465 -7.77 17.61 15.68
CA VAL A 465 -8.01 16.28 15.11
C VAL A 465 -6.66 15.63 14.84
N ARG A 466 -6.44 14.44 15.40
CA ARG A 466 -5.34 13.56 15.03
C ARG A 466 -5.80 12.66 13.90
N MET A 467 -5.10 12.70 12.78
CA MET A 467 -5.35 11.83 11.64
C MET A 467 -4.25 10.77 11.58
N ILE A 468 -4.65 9.50 11.54
CA ILE A 468 -3.76 8.37 11.32
C ILE A 468 -4.07 7.85 9.91
N VAL A 469 -3.18 8.11 8.96
CA VAL A 469 -3.36 7.71 7.57
C VAL A 469 -2.60 6.41 7.33
N TYR A 470 -3.33 5.38 6.90
CA TYR A 470 -2.78 4.09 6.53
C TYR A 470 -2.82 3.95 5.01
N ASN A 471 -1.65 4.00 4.39
CA ASN A 471 -1.47 3.59 3.01
C ASN A 471 -1.29 2.07 2.93
N HIS A 472 -2.24 1.36 2.30
CA HIS A 472 -2.17 -0.10 2.12
C HIS A 472 -1.58 -0.51 0.77
N MET A 473 -1.16 0.43 -0.07
CA MET A 473 -0.57 0.12 -1.36
C MET A 473 0.92 -0.18 -1.23
N ALA A 474 1.29 -1.38 -1.66
CA ALA A 474 2.63 -1.93 -1.52
C ALA A 474 3.66 -1.43 -2.54
N LEU A 475 3.40 -0.40 -3.33
CA LEU A 475 4.33 0.02 -4.40
C LEU A 475 4.38 1.55 -4.60
N ALA A 476 3.60 2.34 -3.85
CA ALA A 476 3.49 3.77 -4.09
C ALA A 476 3.49 4.55 -2.77
N SER A 477 4.35 5.55 -2.71
CA SER A 477 4.37 6.59 -1.68
C SER A 477 3.31 7.62 -2.03
N HIS A 478 2.59 8.16 -1.04
CA HIS A 478 1.52 9.12 -1.29
C HIS A 478 1.89 10.47 -0.65
N PRO A 479 2.02 11.54 -1.45
CA PRO A 479 2.11 12.90 -0.93
C PRO A 479 0.71 13.35 -0.50
N MET A 480 0.43 13.25 0.80
CA MET A 480 -0.86 13.64 1.36
C MET A 480 -0.90 15.15 1.54
N HIS A 481 -1.73 15.87 0.79
CA HIS A 481 -1.92 17.31 0.93
C HIS A 481 -3.21 17.64 1.70
N ILE A 482 -3.16 18.62 2.61
CA ILE A 482 -4.35 19.19 3.25
C ILE A 482 -4.52 20.67 2.92
N HIS A 483 -5.74 21.06 2.58
CA HIS A 483 -6.11 22.45 2.36
C HIS A 483 -6.44 23.15 3.68
N GLY A 484 -6.20 24.45 3.76
CA GLY A 484 -6.61 25.29 4.89
C GLY A 484 -5.81 25.12 6.19
N HIS A 485 -4.85 24.19 6.24
CA HIS A 485 -4.11 23.84 7.45
C HIS A 485 -2.64 23.49 7.17
N ASN A 486 -1.78 23.75 8.15
CA ASN A 486 -0.50 23.07 8.29
C ASN A 486 -0.67 21.91 9.28
N LEU A 487 -0.24 20.70 8.89
CA LEU A 487 -0.25 19.52 9.72
C LEU A 487 0.92 19.55 10.71
N TYR A 488 0.71 19.00 11.90
CA TYR A 488 1.80 18.59 12.78
C TYR A 488 2.19 17.16 12.41
N ILE A 489 3.42 16.97 11.92
CA ILE A 489 3.92 15.65 11.54
C ILE A 489 4.45 14.97 12.79
N LEU A 490 3.58 14.20 13.44
CA LEU A 490 3.85 13.56 14.72
C LEU A 490 4.76 12.33 14.57
N GLN A 491 4.56 11.59 13.48
CA GLN A 491 5.33 10.42 13.11
C GLN A 491 5.08 10.10 11.63
N THR A 492 6.12 9.62 10.96
CA THR A 492 6.03 8.85 9.71
C THR A 492 6.65 7.50 9.97
N GLY A 493 6.18 6.47 9.29
CA GLY A 493 6.66 5.14 9.58
C GLY A 493 5.84 4.03 8.96
N VAL A 494 6.50 2.91 8.79
CA VAL A 494 5.86 1.65 8.43
C VAL A 494 5.30 0.97 9.68
N GLY A 495 4.05 0.52 9.61
CA GLY A 495 3.41 -0.26 10.65
C GLY A 495 2.10 0.34 11.15
N GLN A 496 1.76 0.03 12.39
CA GLN A 496 0.54 0.52 13.05
C GLN A 496 0.89 1.65 14.00
N TRP A 497 -0.05 2.59 14.17
CA TRP A 497 0.05 3.58 15.22
C TRP A 497 -0.22 2.93 16.58
N TYR A 498 0.58 3.28 17.59
CA TYR A 498 0.28 2.97 18.99
C TYR A 498 0.34 4.25 19.81
N ASP A 499 -0.61 4.45 20.73
CA ASP A 499 -0.69 5.67 21.55
C ASP A 499 0.54 5.92 22.43
N ASN A 500 1.36 4.90 22.66
CA ASN A 500 2.62 4.99 23.41
C ASN A 500 3.86 5.17 22.53
N MET A 501 3.70 5.38 21.21
CA MET A 501 4.83 5.65 20.33
C MET A 501 5.52 6.96 20.72
N THR A 502 6.85 6.94 20.68
CA THR A 502 7.66 8.14 20.95
C THR A 502 7.49 9.10 19.78
N LEU A 503 6.84 10.23 20.04
CA LEU A 503 6.76 11.35 19.11
C LEU A 503 8.14 11.95 18.87
N ILE A 504 8.44 12.31 17.62
CA ILE A 504 9.65 13.06 17.28
C ILE A 504 9.40 14.54 17.54
N ASN A 505 10.30 15.17 18.32
CA ASN A 505 10.21 16.58 18.70
C ASN A 505 8.82 17.00 19.24
N PRO A 506 8.24 16.33 20.27
CA PRO A 506 6.83 16.53 20.68
C PRO A 506 6.46 17.96 21.08
N SER A 507 7.44 18.76 21.52
CA SER A 507 7.24 20.17 21.85
C SER A 507 7.21 21.11 20.64
N ASN A 508 7.72 20.66 19.49
CA ASN A 508 7.80 21.42 18.24
C ASN A 508 8.09 20.47 17.05
N PRO A 509 7.13 19.61 16.67
CA PRO A 509 7.36 18.68 15.56
C PRO A 509 7.41 19.45 14.23
N GLN A 510 7.85 18.78 13.18
CA GLN A 510 7.78 19.33 11.83
C GLN A 510 6.32 19.75 11.55
N ARG A 511 6.16 20.91 10.90
CA ARG A 511 4.86 21.38 10.42
C ARG A 511 4.94 21.70 8.96
N ARG A 512 3.94 21.26 8.19
CA ARG A 512 3.88 21.45 6.74
C ARG A 512 2.49 21.10 6.20
N ASP A 513 2.20 21.39 4.93
CA ASP A 513 0.90 21.07 4.32
C ASP A 513 0.88 19.77 3.50
N THR A 514 2.06 19.26 3.11
CA THR A 514 2.16 18.04 2.29
C THR A 514 3.22 17.06 2.80
N PRO A 515 2.94 16.16 3.77
CA PRO A 515 3.82 15.04 4.13
C PRO A 515 3.90 13.95 3.06
N ASN A 516 4.97 13.15 3.10
CA ASN A 516 5.12 11.96 2.27
C ASN A 516 4.92 10.69 3.09
N ASP A 517 4.03 9.79 2.63
CA ASP A 517 3.77 8.50 3.28
C ASP A 517 4.75 7.42 2.79
N GLU A 518 5.42 6.73 3.71
CA GLU A 518 6.55 5.83 3.45
C GLU A 518 6.21 4.53 2.70
N CYS A 519 7.22 3.97 2.02
CA CYS A 519 7.21 2.67 1.35
C CYS A 519 8.19 1.67 1.99
N GLN A 520 7.71 0.68 2.77
CA GLN A 520 8.48 -0.57 3.04
C GLN A 520 7.62 -1.85 2.98
N PRO A 521 6.90 -2.09 1.88
CA PRO A 521 5.74 -2.97 1.93
C PRO A 521 6.01 -4.45 1.63
N LEU A 522 7.13 -4.85 1.03
CA LEU A 522 7.40 -6.28 0.77
C LEU A 522 7.63 -7.08 2.06
N PHE A 523 8.29 -6.47 3.06
CA PHE A 523 8.46 -7.07 4.37
C PHE A 523 7.18 -7.07 5.18
N GLU A 524 6.41 -5.97 5.16
CA GLU A 524 5.10 -5.99 5.81
C GLU A 524 4.15 -6.97 5.13
N HIS A 525 4.21 -7.12 3.80
CA HIS A 525 3.44 -8.13 3.08
C HIS A 525 3.82 -9.54 3.54
N PHE A 526 5.11 -9.85 3.78
CA PHE A 526 5.50 -11.12 4.42
C PHE A 526 4.80 -11.31 5.78
N VAL A 527 4.88 -10.27 6.63
CA VAL A 527 4.31 -10.26 7.98
C VAL A 527 2.78 -10.39 7.96
N LEU A 528 2.13 -9.84 6.92
CA LEU A 528 0.67 -9.72 6.81
C LEU A 528 0.00 -10.82 5.97
N THR A 529 0.69 -11.42 4.99
CA THR A 529 0.04 -12.26 3.97
C THR A 529 0.43 -13.73 3.97
N ILE A 530 1.57 -14.11 4.55
CA ILE A 530 2.03 -15.50 4.53
C ILE A 530 1.56 -16.25 5.78
N HIS A 531 0.42 -16.91 5.63
CA HIS A 531 0.04 -18.06 6.45
C HIS A 531 -0.13 -19.28 5.51
N PRO A 532 0.43 -20.46 5.87
CA PRO A 532 0.07 -21.09 7.14
C PRO A 532 1.22 -21.68 7.97
N THR A 533 0.89 -21.97 9.23
CA THR A 533 1.54 -22.89 10.19
C THR A 533 2.74 -22.35 10.97
N ILE A 534 2.64 -22.41 12.30
CA ILE A 534 3.62 -22.13 13.37
C ILE A 534 4.79 -21.21 12.92
N PRO A 535 4.82 -19.93 13.29
CA PRO A 535 5.83 -18.99 12.83
C PRO A 535 7.21 -19.53 13.18
N VAL A 536 8.04 -19.77 12.18
CA VAL A 536 9.39 -20.21 12.45
C VAL A 536 10.29 -19.06 12.90
N CYS A 537 9.81 -17.80 12.84
CA CYS A 537 10.54 -16.60 13.24
C CYS A 537 9.82 -15.79 14.33
N SER A 538 10.60 -15.12 15.18
CA SER A 538 10.11 -14.06 16.09
C SER A 538 10.00 -12.75 15.31
N ILE A 539 8.81 -12.15 15.21
CA ILE A 539 8.57 -10.92 14.43
C ILE A 539 9.38 -9.72 14.95
N PRO A 540 9.44 -9.42 16.27
CA PRO A 540 10.27 -8.32 16.77
C PRO A 540 11.76 -8.51 16.43
N THR A 541 12.27 -9.73 16.58
CA THR A 541 13.66 -10.07 16.25
C THR A 541 13.88 -9.95 14.75
N LEU A 542 12.96 -10.47 13.94
CA LEU A 542 13.05 -10.44 12.48
C LEU A 542 13.00 -9.02 11.93
N ARG A 543 12.13 -8.14 12.46
CA ARG A 543 12.07 -6.72 12.11
C ARG A 543 13.39 -6.02 12.44
N THR A 544 13.94 -6.29 13.63
CA THR A 544 15.27 -5.78 14.03
C THR A 544 16.37 -6.26 13.09
N THR A 545 16.37 -7.55 12.74
CA THR A 545 17.34 -8.16 11.81
C THR A 545 17.18 -7.60 10.39
N TYR A 546 15.96 -7.39 9.91
CA TYR A 546 15.65 -6.83 8.60
C TYR A 546 16.11 -5.38 8.50
N SER A 547 15.75 -4.53 9.46
CA SER A 547 16.23 -3.14 9.53
C SER A 547 17.75 -3.07 9.61
N LYS A 548 18.37 -3.93 10.45
CA LYS A 548 19.84 -3.99 10.57
C LYS A 548 20.51 -4.40 9.26
N PHE A 549 19.96 -5.40 8.58
CA PHE A 549 20.48 -5.89 7.30
C PHE A 549 20.54 -4.78 6.25
N TRP A 550 19.48 -3.96 6.14
CA TRP A 550 19.47 -2.83 5.20
C TRP A 550 20.35 -1.67 5.64
N SER A 551 20.52 -1.46 6.95
CA SER A 551 21.40 -0.40 7.47
C SER A 551 22.91 -0.70 7.38
N ASP A 552 23.31 -1.96 7.16
CA ASP A 552 24.72 -2.40 7.17
C ASP A 552 24.94 -3.56 6.17
N LEU A 553 24.90 -3.25 4.88
CA LEU A 553 25.24 -4.16 3.78
C LEU A 553 26.77 -4.30 3.62
N SER A 554 27.45 -4.77 4.67
CA SER A 554 28.88 -5.04 4.62
C SER A 554 29.21 -6.48 4.18
N PRO A 555 30.44 -6.76 3.70
CA PRO A 555 30.92 -8.12 3.42
C PRO A 555 30.95 -9.04 4.66
N THR A 556 30.64 -8.51 5.85
CA THR A 556 30.62 -9.26 7.11
C THR A 556 29.22 -9.77 7.50
N THR A 557 28.19 -9.41 6.72
CA THR A 557 26.82 -9.91 6.92
C THR A 557 26.76 -11.42 6.77
N SER A 558 26.15 -12.09 7.75
CA SER A 558 26.00 -13.55 7.76
C SER A 558 25.22 -14.02 6.53
N ALA A 559 25.77 -15.00 5.82
CA ALA A 559 25.15 -15.60 4.64
C ALA A 559 23.77 -16.20 4.98
N GLU A 560 23.61 -16.73 6.19
CA GLU A 560 22.37 -17.30 6.69
C GLU A 560 21.27 -16.24 6.88
N VAL A 561 21.62 -15.04 7.36
CA VAL A 561 20.68 -13.91 7.47
C VAL A 561 20.25 -13.42 6.08
N LEU A 562 21.20 -13.33 5.15
CA LEU A 562 20.92 -12.98 3.75
C LEU A 562 19.94 -13.97 3.11
N LEU A 563 20.16 -15.27 3.34
CA LEU A 563 19.29 -16.34 2.82
C LEU A 563 17.90 -16.30 3.46
N LEU A 564 17.80 -16.02 4.77
CA LEU A 564 16.51 -15.86 5.45
C LEU A 564 15.73 -14.67 4.88
N ILE A 565 16.36 -13.50 4.74
CA ILE A 565 15.71 -12.31 4.18
C ILE A 565 15.33 -12.53 2.71
N SER A 566 16.17 -13.20 1.93
CA SER A 566 15.87 -13.52 0.53
C SER A 566 14.69 -14.50 0.40
N ALA A 567 14.58 -15.50 1.30
CA ALA A 567 13.43 -16.39 1.37
C ALA A 567 12.13 -15.63 1.73
N ILE A 568 12.22 -14.68 2.66
CA ILE A 568 11.11 -13.79 3.06
C ILE A 568 10.62 -12.93 1.88
N LEU A 569 11.55 -12.31 1.15
CA LEU A 569 11.22 -11.47 0.01
C LEU A 569 10.66 -12.30 -1.15
N TYR A 570 11.27 -13.44 -1.48
CA TYR A 570 10.77 -14.36 -2.51
C TYR A 570 9.34 -14.85 -2.24
N THR A 571 9.07 -15.27 -1.00
CA THR A 571 7.74 -15.77 -0.65
C THR A 571 6.70 -14.65 -0.69
N SER A 572 7.09 -13.42 -0.34
CA SER A 572 6.20 -12.25 -0.38
C SER A 572 5.86 -11.82 -1.80
N THR A 573 6.84 -11.81 -2.70
CA THR A 573 6.66 -11.49 -4.12
C THR A 573 5.91 -12.59 -4.87
N SER A 574 6.06 -13.85 -4.45
CA SER A 574 5.29 -14.97 -5.01
C SER A 574 3.82 -14.97 -4.56
N ASN A 575 3.48 -14.30 -3.47
CA ASN A 575 2.13 -14.26 -2.89
C ASN A 575 1.33 -13.00 -3.27
N SER A 576 1.98 -11.97 -3.84
CA SER A 576 1.28 -10.78 -4.32
C SER A 576 0.51 -11.13 -5.59
N ALA A 577 -0.82 -11.07 -5.53
CA ALA A 577 -1.76 -11.55 -6.55
C ALA A 577 -1.76 -10.81 -7.90
N GLY A 578 -0.65 -10.18 -8.29
CA GLY A 578 -0.48 -9.44 -9.55
C GLY A 578 0.48 -10.08 -10.56
N LEU A 579 1.23 -11.13 -10.19
CA LEU A 579 2.31 -11.66 -11.04
C LEU A 579 1.99 -12.99 -11.75
N GLU A 580 0.92 -13.70 -11.36
CA GLU A 580 0.61 -15.01 -11.95
C GLU A 580 0.02 -14.95 -13.38
N THR A 581 -0.28 -13.76 -13.91
CA THR A 581 -0.66 -13.60 -15.33
C THR A 581 0.56 -13.41 -16.25
N ASN A 582 1.79 -13.41 -15.73
CA ASN A 582 2.99 -13.41 -16.56
C ASN A 582 3.83 -14.69 -16.31
N PRO A 583 3.67 -15.74 -17.14
CA PRO A 583 4.43 -16.99 -17.03
C PRO A 583 5.96 -16.86 -17.23
N ARG A 584 6.56 -15.66 -17.19
CA ARG A 584 8.00 -15.42 -17.46
C ARG A 584 8.60 -14.19 -16.74
N SER A 585 8.56 -14.12 -15.41
CA SER A 585 9.65 -13.42 -14.71
C SER A 585 10.82 -14.39 -14.55
N SER A 586 11.76 -14.39 -15.50
CA SER A 586 12.99 -15.19 -15.39
C SER A 586 13.73 -14.89 -14.08
N ALA A 587 13.63 -13.65 -13.57
CA ALA A 587 14.23 -13.23 -12.32
C ALA A 587 13.66 -13.94 -11.08
N LEU A 588 12.35 -14.17 -11.00
CA LEU A 588 11.76 -14.92 -9.88
C LEU A 588 12.12 -16.41 -9.94
N TYR A 589 12.14 -16.98 -11.14
CA TYR A 589 12.57 -18.36 -11.34
C TYR A 589 14.07 -18.56 -11.09
N GLU A 590 14.92 -17.61 -11.49
CA GLU A 590 16.35 -17.58 -11.21
C GLU A 590 16.63 -17.39 -9.72
N LEU A 591 15.94 -16.43 -9.08
CA LEU A 591 16.00 -16.22 -7.63
C LEU A 591 15.57 -17.48 -6.88
N TYR A 592 14.48 -18.12 -7.31
CA TYR A 592 14.05 -19.41 -6.77
C TYR A 592 15.12 -20.50 -6.96
N SER A 593 15.68 -20.63 -8.16
CA SER A 593 16.68 -21.65 -8.49
C SER A 593 17.96 -21.46 -7.66
N GLU A 594 18.42 -20.22 -7.51
CA GLU A 594 19.57 -19.88 -6.69
C GLU A 594 19.29 -20.07 -5.20
N LEU A 595 18.10 -19.69 -4.71
CA LEU A 595 17.70 -19.93 -3.32
C LEU A 595 17.56 -21.43 -3.04
N ALA A 596 16.98 -22.21 -3.96
CA ALA A 596 16.86 -23.66 -3.82
C ALA A 596 18.22 -24.34 -3.75
N ARG A 597 19.19 -23.86 -4.55
CA ARG A 597 20.59 -24.33 -4.53
C ARG A 597 21.32 -23.88 -3.26
N ALA A 598 21.08 -22.66 -2.80
CA ALA A 598 21.75 -22.08 -1.63
C ALA A 598 21.13 -22.55 -0.31
N LEU A 599 19.88 -23.00 -0.29
CA LEU A 599 19.21 -23.56 0.89
C LEU A 599 19.24 -25.11 0.90
N ASP A 600 20.11 -25.73 0.10
CA ASP A 600 20.26 -27.19 0.07
C ASP A 600 21.01 -27.70 1.32
N LEU A 601 20.24 -28.17 2.31
CA LEU A 601 20.75 -28.74 3.57
C LEU A 601 21.76 -29.88 3.38
N SER A 602 21.80 -30.56 2.23
CA SER A 602 22.77 -31.63 1.97
C SER A 602 24.21 -31.11 1.81
N SER A 603 24.37 -29.82 1.50
CA SER A 603 25.66 -29.16 1.25
C SER A 603 26.24 -28.45 2.48
N TYR A 604 25.49 -28.35 3.58
CA TYR A 604 25.89 -27.59 4.76
C TYR A 604 26.55 -28.43 5.85
N TYR A 605 27.65 -27.92 6.42
CA TYR A 605 28.25 -28.49 7.62
C TYR A 605 27.52 -27.98 8.86
N ALA A 606 26.63 -28.82 9.41
CA ALA A 606 25.81 -28.46 10.55
C ALA A 606 26.66 -28.23 11.81
N THR A 607 26.50 -27.06 12.44
CA THR A 607 27.01 -26.77 13.79
C THR A 607 25.85 -26.34 14.69
N PRO A 608 25.83 -26.67 16.00
CA PRO A 608 24.81 -26.16 16.92
C PRO A 608 25.07 -24.68 17.22
N SER A 609 24.70 -23.81 16.29
CA SER A 609 24.91 -22.35 16.34
C SER A 609 23.63 -21.59 15.97
N PRO A 610 23.48 -20.32 16.39
CA PRO A 610 22.35 -19.48 15.97
C PRO A 610 22.22 -19.37 14.45
N SER A 611 23.33 -19.32 13.71
CA SER A 611 23.32 -19.26 12.24
C SER A 611 22.68 -20.49 11.60
N SER A 612 22.92 -21.69 12.11
CA SER A 612 22.27 -22.92 11.61
C SER A 612 20.76 -22.93 11.85
N ILE A 613 20.28 -22.25 12.90
CA ILE A 613 18.84 -22.07 13.18
C ILE A 613 18.24 -21.12 12.14
N VAL A 614 18.92 -20.00 11.86
CA VAL A 614 18.53 -19.02 10.82
C VAL A 614 18.45 -19.66 9.44
N LEU A 615 19.42 -20.51 9.10
CA LEU A 615 19.40 -21.28 7.85
C LEU A 615 18.16 -22.19 7.77
N LEU A 616 17.87 -22.94 8.84
CA LEU A 616 16.69 -23.81 8.89
C LEU A 616 15.37 -23.01 8.78
N GLN A 617 15.29 -21.80 9.34
CA GLN A 617 14.15 -20.90 9.14
C GLN A 617 13.94 -20.57 7.66
N GLY A 618 15.00 -20.19 6.95
CA GLY A 618 14.94 -19.91 5.51
C GLY A 618 14.48 -21.12 4.68
N VAL A 619 15.01 -22.30 4.99
CA VAL A 619 14.61 -23.57 4.33
C VAL A 619 13.11 -23.84 4.52
N VAL A 620 12.63 -23.74 5.76
CA VAL A 620 11.24 -24.05 6.10
C VAL A 620 10.29 -23.01 5.47
N ILE A 621 10.60 -21.71 5.54
CA ILE A 621 9.78 -20.65 4.93
C ILE A 621 9.62 -20.88 3.42
N MET A 622 10.74 -21.09 2.72
CA MET A 622 10.76 -21.22 1.27
C MET A 622 10.05 -22.50 0.79
N ASN A 623 10.28 -23.64 1.46
CA ASN A 623 9.73 -24.92 1.04
C ASN A 623 8.28 -25.15 1.49
N THR A 624 7.86 -24.61 2.65
CA THR A 624 6.45 -24.65 3.07
C THR A 624 5.57 -23.86 2.12
N PHE A 625 6.04 -22.69 1.64
CA PHE A 625 5.31 -21.92 0.63
C PHE A 625 5.15 -22.71 -0.68
N ARG A 626 6.23 -23.36 -1.13
CA ARG A 626 6.22 -24.22 -2.34
C ARG A 626 5.28 -25.43 -2.22
N ALA A 627 5.14 -26.01 -1.04
CA ALA A 627 4.29 -27.17 -0.81
C ALA A 627 2.81 -26.92 -1.14
N GLY A 628 2.35 -25.67 -1.07
CA GLY A 628 0.98 -25.28 -1.45
C GLY A 628 0.70 -25.31 -2.96
N HIS A 629 1.74 -25.27 -3.80
CA HIS A 629 1.63 -25.15 -5.27
C HIS A 629 2.04 -26.43 -6.03
N LEU A 630 2.43 -27.51 -5.33
CA LEU A 630 2.94 -28.75 -5.93
C LEU A 630 2.10 -29.97 -5.56
N ALA A 631 2.18 -31.03 -6.38
CA ALA A 631 1.53 -32.30 -6.10
C ALA A 631 1.96 -32.86 -4.71
N PRO A 632 1.03 -33.47 -3.95
CA PRO A 632 1.24 -33.91 -2.56
C PRO A 632 2.55 -34.66 -2.27
N PHE A 633 2.97 -35.53 -3.19
CA PHE A 633 4.18 -36.35 -3.02
C PHE A 633 5.49 -35.57 -3.22
N THR A 634 5.48 -34.51 -4.03
CA THR A 634 6.66 -33.67 -4.29
C THR A 634 6.76 -32.48 -3.33
N ALA A 635 5.63 -32.02 -2.81
CA ALA A 635 5.50 -30.86 -1.94
C ALA A 635 6.32 -30.96 -0.64
N PHE A 636 6.45 -32.16 -0.07
CA PHE A 636 7.10 -32.39 1.23
C PHE A 636 8.48 -33.08 1.14
N GLY A 637 9.09 -33.14 -0.05
CA GLY A 637 10.36 -33.85 -0.26
C GLY A 637 11.54 -33.35 0.58
N PHE A 638 11.51 -32.09 1.04
CA PHE A 638 12.54 -31.48 1.90
C PHE A 638 12.50 -31.99 3.34
N LEU A 639 11.36 -32.53 3.77
CA LEU A 639 11.04 -32.76 5.17
C LEU A 639 11.94 -33.79 5.88
N PRO A 640 12.32 -34.94 5.27
CA PRO A 640 13.27 -35.88 5.90
C PRO A 640 14.62 -35.25 6.24
N LEU A 641 15.14 -34.37 5.37
CA LEU A 641 16.40 -33.68 5.59
C LEU A 641 16.26 -32.59 6.66
N ALA A 642 15.19 -31.79 6.60
CA ALA A 642 14.90 -30.76 7.60
C ALA A 642 14.72 -31.35 9.01
N ILE A 643 14.02 -32.48 9.15
CA ILE A 643 13.85 -33.20 10.42
C ILE A 643 15.20 -33.71 10.95
N ARG A 644 16.03 -34.33 10.10
CA ARG A 644 17.38 -34.79 10.51
C ARG A 644 18.28 -33.63 10.94
N PHE A 645 18.20 -32.50 10.23
CA PHE A 645 18.96 -31.30 10.56
C PHE A 645 18.50 -30.70 11.90
N ALA A 646 17.19 -30.57 12.11
CA ALA A 646 16.62 -30.13 13.38
C ALA A 646 16.96 -31.07 14.56
N GLN A 647 17.02 -32.38 14.30
CA GLN A 647 17.45 -33.37 15.30
C GLN A 647 18.91 -33.21 15.68
N PHE A 648 19.79 -32.99 14.70
CA PHE A 648 21.20 -32.71 14.95
C PHE A 648 21.37 -31.44 15.81
N LEU A 649 20.58 -30.40 15.54
CA LEU A 649 20.51 -29.17 16.35
C LEU A 649 19.83 -29.36 17.72
N ARG A 650 19.35 -30.57 18.03
CA ARG A 650 18.63 -30.92 19.26
C ARG A 650 17.32 -30.15 19.50
N LEU A 651 16.68 -29.66 18.45
CA LEU A 651 15.41 -28.92 18.58
C LEU A 651 14.24 -29.79 19.09
N HIS A 652 14.39 -31.11 19.02
CA HIS A 652 13.44 -32.11 19.50
C HIS A 652 13.48 -32.35 21.02
N VAL A 653 14.42 -31.72 21.74
CA VAL A 653 14.55 -31.81 23.19
C VAL A 653 14.28 -30.42 23.78
N ASP A 654 13.35 -30.33 24.75
CA ASP A 654 13.08 -29.07 25.43
C ASP A 654 14.18 -28.80 26.47
N LEU A 655 15.22 -28.07 26.05
CA LEU A 655 16.37 -27.71 26.88
C LEU A 655 16.04 -26.46 27.72
N THR A 656 16.31 -26.51 29.03
CA THR A 656 16.03 -25.39 29.96
C THR A 656 17.06 -24.24 29.90
N THR A 657 17.96 -24.24 28.92
CA THR A 657 19.09 -23.30 28.82
C THR A 657 18.97 -22.40 27.58
N GLY A 658 18.92 -21.07 27.75
CA GLY A 658 18.85 -20.07 26.67
C GLY A 658 18.05 -18.82 27.08
N ASN A 659 18.08 -17.76 26.27
CA ASN A 659 17.11 -16.66 26.43
C ASN A 659 15.70 -17.12 25.98
N ASP A 660 14.65 -16.47 26.45
CA ASP A 660 13.28 -16.94 26.24
C ASP A 660 12.85 -16.93 24.76
N VAL A 661 13.41 -16.02 23.95
CA VAL A 661 13.10 -15.84 22.52
C VAL A 661 13.73 -16.95 21.66
N ASP A 662 14.99 -17.28 21.89
CA ASP A 662 15.70 -18.32 21.14
C ASP A 662 15.11 -19.71 21.43
N ARG A 663 14.75 -19.96 22.69
CA ARG A 663 14.07 -21.19 23.10
C ARG A 663 12.73 -21.34 22.40
N ASP A 664 12.00 -20.24 22.29
CA ASP A 664 10.70 -20.20 21.63
C ASP A 664 10.80 -20.42 20.11
N VAL A 665 11.71 -19.73 19.42
CA VAL A 665 11.97 -19.94 17.98
C VAL A 665 12.35 -21.40 17.68
N GLN A 666 13.19 -22.01 18.52
CA GLN A 666 13.58 -23.42 18.39
C GLN A 666 12.40 -24.38 18.56
N ARG A 667 11.54 -24.13 19.55
CA ARG A 667 10.30 -24.90 19.76
C ARG A 667 9.37 -24.77 18.56
N ARG A 668 9.16 -23.55 18.06
CA ARG A 668 8.31 -23.28 16.88
C ARG A 668 8.80 -24.04 15.66
N LEU A 669 10.10 -23.99 15.37
CA LEU A 669 10.72 -24.72 14.26
C LEU A 669 10.49 -26.23 14.33
N TRP A 670 10.75 -26.85 15.49
CA TRP A 670 10.54 -28.30 15.64
C TRP A 670 9.07 -28.69 15.48
N TRP A 671 8.16 -27.96 16.13
CA TRP A 671 6.74 -28.27 16.05
C TRP A 671 6.14 -27.96 14.68
N HIS A 672 6.68 -26.98 13.95
CA HIS A 672 6.35 -26.76 12.55
C HIS A 672 6.74 -27.97 11.68
N LEU A 673 7.92 -28.57 11.90
CA LEU A 673 8.33 -29.77 11.17
C LEU A 673 7.47 -30.99 11.51
N VAL A 674 7.10 -31.18 12.79
CA VAL A 674 6.14 -32.21 13.22
C VAL A 674 4.79 -32.01 12.53
N PHE A 675 4.34 -30.77 12.46
CA PHE A 675 3.12 -30.39 11.78
C PHE A 675 3.18 -30.74 10.28
N LEU A 676 4.24 -30.35 9.58
CA LEU A 676 4.41 -30.67 8.16
C LEU A 676 4.51 -32.18 7.89
N ASP A 677 5.09 -32.96 8.82
CA ASP A 677 5.16 -34.42 8.72
C ASP A 677 3.77 -35.06 8.78
N VAL A 678 2.94 -34.53 9.67
CA VAL A 678 1.52 -34.87 9.78
C VAL A 678 0.74 -34.50 8.53
N GLU A 679 0.89 -33.29 7.99
CA GLU A 679 0.20 -32.90 6.76
C GLU A 679 0.68 -33.72 5.55
N SER A 680 1.98 -33.99 5.46
CA SER A 680 2.53 -34.86 4.41
C SER A 680 1.96 -36.28 4.50
N THR A 681 1.76 -36.78 5.72
CA THR A 681 1.18 -38.09 6.00
C THR A 681 -0.27 -38.15 5.52
N ILE A 682 -1.07 -37.11 5.80
CA ILE A 682 -2.46 -37.01 5.34
C ILE A 682 -2.51 -36.91 3.82
N ALA A 683 -1.63 -36.10 3.23
CA ALA A 683 -1.65 -35.83 1.80
C ALA A 683 -1.13 -37.00 0.94
N SER A 684 -0.15 -37.77 1.45
CA SER A 684 0.49 -38.88 0.72
C SER A 684 -0.05 -40.27 1.11
N GLY A 685 -0.69 -40.41 2.27
CA GLY A 685 -1.06 -41.71 2.84
C GLY A 685 0.12 -42.52 3.38
N LEU A 686 1.36 -42.00 3.32
CA LEU A 686 2.55 -42.66 3.84
C LEU A 686 2.67 -42.50 5.37
N PRO A 687 3.39 -43.38 6.08
CA PRO A 687 3.65 -43.21 7.51
C PRO A 687 4.49 -41.96 7.80
N ALA A 688 4.18 -41.29 8.91
CA ALA A 688 4.96 -40.17 9.43
C ALA A 688 6.43 -40.55 9.68
N ILE A 689 7.34 -39.64 9.39
CA ILE A 689 8.79 -39.80 9.59
C ILE A 689 9.10 -39.81 11.10
N ILE A 690 8.37 -39.01 11.88
CA ILE A 690 8.53 -38.87 13.34
C ILE A 690 7.66 -39.92 14.04
N SER A 691 8.28 -41.05 14.40
CA SER A 691 7.60 -42.16 15.09
C SER A 691 8.02 -42.31 16.57
N SER A 692 7.13 -42.89 17.39
CA SER A 692 7.38 -43.15 18.82
C SER A 692 8.27 -44.36 19.09
N GLY A 693 8.59 -45.18 18.08
CA GLY A 693 9.34 -46.44 18.21
C GLY A 693 10.75 -46.42 17.60
N SER A 694 11.10 -45.41 16.80
CA SER A 694 12.42 -45.30 16.19
C SER A 694 13.39 -44.51 17.08
N HIS A 695 14.55 -45.10 17.36
CA HIS A 695 15.59 -44.56 18.26
C HIS A 695 16.20 -43.19 17.86
N THR A 696 15.75 -42.59 16.76
CA THR A 696 16.21 -41.28 16.24
C THR A 696 15.22 -40.14 16.50
N THR A 697 13.97 -40.42 16.91
CA THR A 697 12.85 -39.46 16.99
C THR A 697 12.12 -39.56 18.33
N ASN A 698 12.83 -39.79 19.44
CA ASN A 698 12.21 -40.10 20.73
C ASN A 698 11.44 -38.89 21.30
N MET A 699 10.21 -38.69 20.82
CA MET A 699 9.19 -37.89 21.49
C MET A 699 8.97 -38.52 22.86
N PRO A 700 8.80 -37.73 23.93
CA PRO A 700 8.50 -38.27 25.25
C PRO A 700 7.30 -39.20 25.16
N SER A 701 7.48 -40.50 25.43
CA SER A 701 6.38 -41.45 25.43
C SER A 701 5.53 -41.18 26.68
N ILE A 702 4.44 -40.43 26.50
CA ILE A 702 3.45 -40.25 27.56
C ILE A 702 2.81 -41.63 27.78
N ALA A 703 3.08 -42.25 28.93
CA ALA A 703 2.47 -43.52 29.29
C ALA A 703 0.99 -43.30 29.61
N TRP A 704 0.11 -43.80 28.75
CA TRP A 704 -1.35 -43.60 28.80
C TRP A 704 -2.07 -44.42 29.89
N SER A 705 -1.43 -44.75 31.01
CA SER A 705 -2.11 -45.49 32.07
C SER A 705 -2.97 -44.54 32.92
N ASP A 706 -4.24 -44.91 33.14
CA ASP A 706 -5.24 -44.15 33.90
C ASP A 706 -4.84 -43.85 35.38
N ALA A 707 -3.65 -44.26 35.81
CA ALA A 707 -3.20 -44.24 37.21
C ALA A 707 -2.15 -43.17 37.54
N VAL A 708 -1.67 -42.37 36.57
CA VAL A 708 -0.63 -41.35 36.83
C VAL A 708 -1.07 -39.98 36.32
N VAL A 709 -2.17 -39.47 36.89
CA VAL A 709 -2.47 -38.04 36.87
C VAL A 709 -2.60 -37.65 38.33
N GLY A 710 -1.51 -37.20 38.96
CA GLY A 710 -1.61 -36.79 40.36
C GLY A 710 -0.34 -36.40 41.09
N ASP A 711 0.83 -36.97 40.79
CA ASP A 711 2.04 -36.64 41.57
C ASP A 711 3.31 -36.91 40.76
N GLU A 712 4.24 -35.97 40.82
CA GLU A 712 5.55 -35.90 40.15
C GLU A 712 5.58 -35.36 38.69
N GLY A 713 5.65 -34.02 38.60
CA GLY A 713 6.48 -33.28 37.64
C GLY A 713 6.31 -33.57 36.14
N ASN A 714 5.20 -33.12 35.54
CA ASN A 714 5.13 -33.03 34.07
C ASN A 714 6.00 -31.85 33.59
N THR A 715 7.14 -32.15 32.97
CA THR A 715 8.09 -31.15 32.42
C THR A 715 7.73 -30.68 30.99
N LEU A 716 6.56 -31.07 30.48
CA LEU A 716 6.12 -30.81 29.11
C LEU A 716 5.39 -29.47 29.01
N SER A 717 5.75 -28.64 28.02
CA SER A 717 5.02 -27.39 27.76
C SER A 717 3.67 -27.66 27.10
N SER A 718 2.71 -26.74 27.28
CA SER A 718 1.36 -26.81 26.72
C SER A 718 1.34 -26.98 25.20
N MET A 719 2.37 -26.46 24.51
CA MET A 719 2.60 -26.70 23.08
C MET A 719 2.88 -28.17 22.75
N MET A 720 3.71 -28.85 23.55
CA MET A 720 4.02 -30.26 23.33
C MET A 720 2.77 -31.13 23.50
N ILE A 721 1.95 -30.80 24.50
CA ILE A 721 0.72 -31.53 24.80
C ILE A 721 -0.32 -31.32 23.68
N ALA A 722 -0.49 -30.08 23.21
CA ALA A 722 -1.35 -29.75 22.07
C ALA A 722 -0.95 -30.49 20.79
N MET A 723 0.34 -30.49 20.46
CA MET A 723 0.87 -31.15 19.26
C MET A 723 0.82 -32.67 19.35
N GLN A 724 0.95 -33.25 20.55
CA GLN A 724 0.69 -34.68 20.75
C GLN A 724 -0.76 -35.02 20.39
N GLY A 725 -1.72 -34.19 20.79
CA GLY A 725 -3.13 -34.37 20.39
C GLY A 725 -3.33 -34.28 18.87
N HIS A 726 -2.66 -33.33 18.22
CA HIS A 726 -2.72 -33.19 16.75
C HIS A 726 -2.16 -34.41 16.01
N ARG A 727 -1.05 -34.97 16.51
CA ARG A 727 -0.49 -36.22 15.98
C ARG A 727 -1.45 -37.39 16.12
N GLU A 728 -2.07 -37.56 17.29
CA GLU A 728 -3.07 -38.62 17.51
C GLU A 728 -4.29 -38.45 16.59
N TRP A 729 -4.69 -37.21 16.32
CA TRP A 729 -5.71 -36.88 15.32
C TRP A 729 -5.28 -37.32 13.91
N ALA A 730 -4.06 -36.99 13.49
CA ALA A 730 -3.53 -37.32 12.17
C ALA A 730 -3.37 -38.83 11.93
N TYR A 731 -2.87 -39.56 12.93
CA TYR A 731 -2.77 -41.02 12.87
C TYR A 731 -4.15 -41.67 12.62
N ARG A 732 -5.18 -41.14 13.29
CA ARG A 732 -6.56 -41.60 13.09
C ARG A 732 -7.12 -41.16 11.76
N MET A 733 -6.75 -39.97 11.27
CA MET A 733 -7.12 -39.51 9.94
C MET A 733 -6.68 -40.46 8.83
N GLN A 734 -5.51 -41.10 8.93
CA GLN A 734 -5.09 -42.11 7.93
C GLN A 734 -6.13 -43.24 7.82
N ILE A 735 -6.62 -43.74 8.96
CA ILE A 735 -7.62 -44.80 9.02
C ILE A 735 -9.00 -44.27 8.61
N TRP A 736 -9.35 -43.06 9.05
CA TRP A 736 -10.66 -42.45 8.81
C TRP A 736 -10.82 -41.89 7.40
N TYR A 737 -9.74 -41.59 6.69
CA TYR A 737 -9.76 -41.13 5.31
C TYR A 737 -10.33 -42.21 4.38
N GLU A 738 -9.88 -43.46 4.54
CA GLU A 738 -10.30 -44.57 3.68
C GLU A 738 -11.75 -45.04 3.91
N ARG A 739 -12.24 -45.01 5.16
CA ARG A 739 -13.52 -45.66 5.51
C ARG A 739 -14.47 -44.84 6.40
N LYS A 740 -14.13 -43.58 6.67
CA LYS A 740 -14.80 -42.65 7.61
C LYS A 740 -14.82 -43.18 9.06
N PRO A 741 -14.86 -42.31 10.09
CA PRO A 741 -14.84 -42.75 11.49
C PRO A 741 -16.13 -43.48 11.89
N ARG A 742 -16.04 -44.41 12.85
CA ARG A 742 -17.17 -45.00 13.57
C ARG A 742 -17.34 -44.33 14.94
N GLN A 743 -18.56 -44.34 15.49
CA GLN A 743 -18.87 -43.66 16.76
C GLN A 743 -17.97 -44.10 17.93
N HIS A 744 -17.68 -45.40 18.07
CA HIS A 744 -16.79 -45.90 19.12
C HIS A 744 -15.32 -45.47 18.93
N GLU A 745 -14.87 -45.22 17.70
CA GLU A 745 -13.50 -44.77 17.41
C GLU A 745 -13.30 -43.30 17.83
N ILE A 746 -14.34 -42.47 17.66
CA ILE A 746 -14.35 -41.09 18.12
C ILE A 746 -14.48 -41.03 19.63
N ALA A 747 -15.34 -41.85 20.24
CA ALA A 747 -15.42 -41.95 21.70
C ALA A 747 -14.08 -42.37 22.33
N TYR A 748 -13.34 -43.26 21.66
CA TYR A 748 -11.98 -43.61 22.07
C TYR A 748 -10.98 -42.46 21.87
N PHE A 749 -11.05 -41.73 20.76
CA PHE A 749 -10.22 -40.53 20.54
C PHE A 749 -10.49 -39.45 21.58
N ASN A 750 -11.75 -39.22 21.94
CA ASN A 750 -12.12 -38.27 22.99
C ASN A 750 -11.45 -38.61 24.32
N LYS A 751 -11.42 -39.89 24.72
CA LYS A 751 -10.71 -40.31 25.94
C LYS A 751 -9.21 -40.00 25.90
N ILE A 752 -8.58 -40.08 24.73
CA ILE A 752 -7.16 -39.73 24.56
C ILE A 752 -6.97 -38.22 24.77
N ILE A 753 -7.84 -37.40 24.16
CA ILE A 753 -7.79 -35.95 24.32
C ILE A 753 -8.09 -35.53 25.76
N ASP A 754 -9.07 -36.16 26.43
CA ASP A 754 -9.37 -35.93 27.85
C ASP A 754 -8.16 -36.19 28.74
N SER A 755 -7.37 -37.22 28.43
CA SER A 755 -6.11 -37.49 29.14
C SER A 755 -5.07 -36.40 28.90
N LEU A 756 -4.93 -35.89 27.67
CA LEU A 756 -4.03 -34.78 27.37
C LEU A 756 -4.46 -33.47 28.02
N LEU A 757 -5.76 -33.17 28.05
CA LEU A 757 -6.32 -31.99 28.70
C LEU A 757 -5.99 -31.95 30.20
N LYS A 758 -6.02 -33.11 30.88
CA LYS A 758 -5.58 -33.23 32.30
C LYS A 758 -4.10 -32.93 32.52
N MET A 759 -3.28 -32.97 31.47
CA MET A 759 -1.84 -32.67 31.54
C MET A 759 -1.55 -31.19 31.27
N VAL A 760 -2.48 -30.44 30.66
CA VAL A 760 -2.33 -29.00 30.40
C VAL A 760 -2.65 -28.21 31.68
N GLY A 761 -1.76 -27.30 32.11
CA GLY A 761 -1.96 -26.47 33.30
C GLY A 761 -3.21 -25.57 33.23
N ASP A 762 -3.80 -25.25 34.40
CA ASP A 762 -5.00 -24.39 34.54
C ASP A 762 -4.73 -22.88 34.40
N ASP A 763 -3.53 -22.50 33.96
CA ASP A 763 -3.11 -21.13 33.77
C ASP A 763 -3.60 -20.53 32.44
N HIS A 764 -3.66 -19.20 32.41
CA HIS A 764 -4.09 -18.43 31.23
C HIS A 764 -3.15 -18.62 30.03
N GLU A 765 -1.86 -18.91 30.25
CA GLU A 765 -0.89 -19.12 29.16
C GLU A 765 -1.14 -20.44 28.41
N SER A 766 -1.85 -21.38 29.04
CA SER A 766 -2.15 -22.71 28.52
C SER A 766 -3.57 -22.86 27.96
N GLU A 767 -4.38 -21.80 28.01
CA GLU A 767 -5.78 -21.78 27.57
C GLU A 767 -5.93 -22.17 26.09
N TRP A 768 -5.07 -21.63 25.22
CA TRP A 768 -5.09 -21.92 23.78
C TRP A 768 -4.90 -23.41 23.48
N ALA A 769 -4.05 -24.10 24.24
CA ALA A 769 -3.72 -25.51 24.03
C ALA A 769 -4.92 -26.39 24.36
N ARG A 770 -5.70 -26.00 25.37
CA ARG A 770 -6.95 -26.68 25.75
C ARG A 770 -8.02 -26.51 24.67
N ILE A 771 -8.26 -25.27 24.26
CA ILE A 771 -9.23 -24.94 23.21
C ILE A 771 -8.89 -25.72 21.93
N TYR A 772 -7.61 -25.75 21.56
CA TYR A 772 -7.14 -26.49 20.39
C TYR A 772 -7.37 -27.99 20.48
N LEU A 773 -7.01 -28.62 21.61
CA LEU A 773 -7.21 -30.06 21.84
C LEU A 773 -8.70 -30.43 21.74
N GLU A 774 -9.57 -29.64 22.37
CA GLU A 774 -11.02 -29.82 22.28
C GLU A 774 -11.54 -29.66 20.85
N MET A 775 -10.98 -28.72 20.06
CA MET A 775 -11.35 -28.55 18.65
C MET A 775 -10.99 -29.76 17.79
N LEU A 776 -9.95 -30.54 18.12
CA LEU A 776 -9.63 -31.77 17.40
C LEU A 776 -10.72 -32.83 17.58
N VAL A 777 -11.33 -32.92 18.76
CA VAL A 777 -12.47 -33.79 19.03
C VAL A 777 -13.69 -33.33 18.23
N ASP A 778 -14.01 -32.04 18.31
CA ASP A 778 -15.14 -31.46 17.57
C ASP A 778 -14.97 -31.70 16.06
N ARG A 779 -13.73 -31.62 15.55
CA ARG A 779 -13.38 -31.95 14.16
C ARG A 779 -13.70 -33.40 13.80
N ALA A 780 -13.36 -34.34 14.68
CA ALA A 780 -13.64 -35.76 14.46
C ALA A 780 -15.15 -36.04 14.38
N TYR A 781 -15.96 -35.39 15.25
CA TYR A 781 -17.42 -35.48 15.18
C TYR A 781 -18.01 -34.85 13.92
N CYS A 782 -17.46 -33.73 13.42
CA CYS A 782 -17.87 -33.15 12.15
C CYS A 782 -17.67 -34.14 10.99
N MET A 783 -16.56 -34.89 10.97
CA MET A 783 -16.33 -35.91 9.94
C MET A 783 -17.30 -37.10 10.02
N LEU A 784 -17.70 -37.51 11.22
CA LEU A 784 -18.75 -38.52 11.41
C LEU A 784 -20.08 -38.04 10.81
N GLY A 785 -20.42 -36.77 11.00
CA GLY A 785 -21.59 -36.13 10.41
C GLY A 785 -21.65 -36.24 8.89
N LEU A 786 -20.52 -36.01 8.20
CA LEU A 786 -20.44 -36.12 6.74
C LEU A 786 -20.69 -37.54 6.21
N ARG A 787 -20.20 -38.58 6.92
CA ARG A 787 -20.45 -39.99 6.55
C ARG A 787 -21.94 -40.32 6.57
N PHE A 788 -22.61 -39.86 7.61
CA PHE A 788 -24.02 -40.12 7.87
C PHE A 788 -24.94 -39.46 6.84
N TRP A 789 -24.52 -38.32 6.31
CA TRP A 789 -25.19 -37.61 5.22
C TRP A 789 -25.15 -38.35 3.87
N GLN A 790 -24.10 -39.13 3.59
CA GLN A 790 -23.98 -39.93 2.36
C GLN A 790 -24.94 -41.14 2.30
N LEU A 791 -25.66 -41.45 3.39
CA LEU A 791 -26.45 -42.67 3.53
C LEU A 791 -27.97 -42.45 3.46
N ASP A 792 -28.46 -41.28 3.03
CA ASP A 792 -29.88 -40.85 3.01
C ASP A 792 -30.62 -40.90 4.38
N LEU A 793 -30.00 -41.51 5.40
CA LEU A 793 -30.49 -41.70 6.77
C LEU A 793 -30.73 -40.40 7.55
N PHE A 794 -30.33 -39.24 7.00
CA PHE A 794 -30.29 -37.95 7.69
C PHE A 794 -31.32 -36.91 7.16
N LYS A 795 -32.16 -37.28 6.18
CA LYS A 795 -33.32 -36.47 5.78
C LYS A 795 -34.33 -36.40 6.94
N GLY A 796 -34.35 -35.27 7.68
CA GLY A 796 -35.32 -35.01 8.75
C GLY A 796 -34.76 -34.94 10.18
N MET A 797 -33.46 -34.73 10.38
CA MET A 797 -32.94 -34.49 11.72
C MET A 797 -33.47 -33.20 12.35
N ASP A 798 -33.87 -33.33 13.62
CA ASP A 798 -34.20 -32.22 14.51
C ASP A 798 -32.96 -31.37 14.84
N CYS A 799 -33.16 -30.09 15.19
CA CYS A 799 -32.11 -29.11 15.52
C CYS A 799 -31.20 -29.53 16.70
N HIS A 800 -31.53 -30.63 17.37
CA HIS A 800 -30.86 -31.18 18.55
C HIS A 800 -29.87 -32.31 18.26
N SER A 801 -29.48 -32.54 17.00
CA SER A 801 -28.46 -33.54 16.67
C SER A 801 -27.09 -33.19 17.27
N GLU A 802 -26.41 -34.20 17.84
CA GLU A 802 -25.07 -34.11 18.42
C GLU A 802 -24.04 -33.57 17.40
N VAL A 803 -24.24 -33.85 16.10
CA VAL A 803 -23.37 -33.36 15.00
C VAL A 803 -23.53 -31.85 14.77
N VAL A 804 -24.75 -31.32 14.89
CA VAL A 804 -25.04 -29.88 14.75
C VAL A 804 -24.52 -29.12 15.98
N SER A 805 -24.68 -29.71 17.18
CA SER A 805 -24.14 -29.17 18.43
C SER A 805 -22.60 -29.09 18.40
N THR A 806 -21.94 -30.16 18.01
CA THR A 806 -20.46 -30.21 17.90
C THR A 806 -19.91 -29.29 16.80
N SER A 807 -20.64 -29.11 15.68
CA SER A 807 -20.26 -28.13 14.64
C SER A 807 -20.32 -26.69 15.14
N ARG A 808 -21.33 -26.33 15.95
CA ARG A 808 -21.39 -25.02 16.61
C ARG A 808 -20.30 -24.85 17.67
N SER A 809 -20.06 -25.88 18.48
CA SER A 809 -18.95 -25.92 19.45
C SER A 809 -17.62 -25.65 18.76
N PHE A 810 -17.37 -26.32 17.63
CA PHE A 810 -16.19 -26.11 16.81
C PHE A 810 -16.05 -24.66 16.35
N LEU A 811 -17.09 -24.07 15.72
CA LEU A 811 -17.02 -22.69 15.22
C LEU A 811 -16.82 -21.69 16.37
N LYS A 812 -17.45 -21.93 17.52
CA LYS A 812 -17.28 -21.09 18.71
C LYS A 812 -15.85 -21.14 19.23
N LYS A 813 -15.29 -22.33 19.42
CA LYS A 813 -13.89 -22.50 19.86
C LYS A 813 -12.89 -21.95 18.83
N PHE A 814 -13.17 -22.13 17.54
CA PHE A 814 -12.41 -21.52 16.45
C PHE A 814 -12.43 -19.99 16.54
N LEU A 815 -13.60 -19.38 16.77
CA LEU A 815 -13.74 -17.95 16.98
C LEU A 815 -13.03 -17.47 18.26
N THR A 816 -13.12 -18.21 19.37
CA THR A 816 -12.42 -17.91 20.62
C THR A 816 -10.90 -17.95 20.45
N LEU A 817 -10.37 -19.00 19.83
CA LEU A 817 -8.94 -19.11 19.52
C LEU A 817 -8.48 -17.94 18.63
N ALA A 818 -9.31 -17.54 17.66
CA ALA A 818 -9.07 -16.39 16.81
C ALA A 818 -9.23 -15.02 17.51
N MET A 819 -9.60 -14.98 18.80
CA MET A 819 -9.85 -13.75 19.59
C MET A 819 -8.96 -13.59 20.83
N LEU A 820 -8.13 -14.57 21.19
CA LEU A 820 -7.37 -14.53 22.44
C LEU A 820 -6.41 -13.33 22.48
N SER A 821 -6.63 -12.40 23.40
CA SER A 821 -5.80 -11.23 23.67
C SER A 821 -4.89 -11.48 24.88
N GLN A 822 -3.60 -11.78 24.70
CA GLN A 822 -2.66 -11.84 25.82
C GLN A 822 -1.25 -11.29 25.50
N PRO A 823 -0.55 -10.71 26.50
CA PRO A 823 0.75 -10.06 26.38
C PRO A 823 1.86 -10.97 26.92
N LEU A 824 2.58 -11.67 26.03
CA LEU A 824 3.96 -12.18 26.21
C LEU A 824 4.27 -13.11 25.03
N GLY A 825 5.18 -12.68 24.16
CA GLY A 825 6.07 -13.53 23.34
C GLY A 825 5.51 -14.48 22.27
N TYR A 826 4.26 -14.95 22.36
CA TYR A 826 3.74 -16.01 21.51
C TYR A 826 2.64 -15.55 20.57
N ASN A 827 2.96 -14.53 19.77
CA ASN A 827 2.19 -14.30 18.55
C ASN A 827 2.23 -15.61 17.73
N TRP A 828 1.09 -15.89 17.09
CA TRP A 828 0.81 -16.97 16.14
C TRP A 828 0.51 -18.36 16.74
N PHE A 829 -0.79 -18.64 16.90
CA PHE A 829 -1.31 -20.00 16.77
C PHE A 829 -2.78 -20.00 16.27
N ILE A 830 -2.94 -20.38 14.99
CA ILE A 830 -4.12 -20.87 14.24
C ILE A 830 -5.34 -19.93 14.07
N PRO A 831 -5.44 -19.32 12.87
CA PRO A 831 -6.52 -19.68 11.94
C PRO A 831 -5.97 -19.98 10.53
N GLY A 832 -6.13 -21.22 10.06
CA GLY A 832 -5.72 -21.62 8.71
C GLY A 832 -5.76 -23.13 8.46
N VAL A 833 -5.39 -23.92 9.49
CA VAL A 833 -5.34 -25.40 9.37
C VAL A 833 -6.58 -26.09 9.93
N ILE A 834 -7.18 -25.52 10.98
CA ILE A 834 -8.49 -25.95 11.44
C ILE A 834 -9.52 -25.18 10.61
N GLN A 835 -9.66 -25.58 9.34
CA GLN A 835 -10.65 -24.97 8.47
C GLN A 835 -12.05 -25.28 9.01
N PRO A 836 -12.89 -24.26 9.23
CA PRO A 836 -14.27 -24.46 9.67
C PRO A 836 -15.14 -25.09 8.59
N LEU A 837 -14.58 -25.40 7.41
CA LEU A 837 -15.25 -25.93 6.23
C LEU A 837 -16.28 -27.04 6.56
N HIS A 838 -15.88 -28.10 7.25
CA HIS A 838 -16.81 -29.19 7.57
C HIS A 838 -17.95 -28.72 8.49
N ALA A 839 -17.64 -27.92 9.51
CA ALA A 839 -18.65 -27.37 10.42
C ALA A 839 -19.58 -26.37 9.70
N LEU A 840 -19.04 -25.50 8.84
CA LEU A 840 -19.79 -24.56 8.01
C LEU A 840 -20.73 -25.29 7.06
N ILE A 841 -20.24 -26.32 6.35
CA ILE A 841 -21.07 -27.14 5.45
C ILE A 841 -22.20 -27.78 6.25
N ILE A 842 -21.90 -28.46 7.36
CA ILE A 842 -22.90 -29.13 8.20
C ILE A 842 -23.98 -28.13 8.66
N LEU A 843 -23.58 -26.94 9.10
CA LEU A 843 -24.53 -25.92 9.57
C LEU A 843 -25.33 -25.30 8.41
N LEU A 844 -24.71 -24.93 7.29
CA LEU A 844 -25.40 -24.38 6.12
C LEU A 844 -26.42 -25.37 5.56
N VAL A 845 -26.03 -26.64 5.48
CA VAL A 845 -26.87 -27.73 5.00
C VAL A 845 -28.00 -28.05 5.99
N HIS A 846 -27.72 -28.03 7.30
CA HIS A 846 -28.76 -28.14 8.32
C HIS A 846 -29.81 -27.03 8.20
N LEU A 847 -29.34 -25.78 8.00
CA LEU A 847 -30.20 -24.61 7.82
C LEU A 847 -31.04 -24.71 6.53
N ASP A 848 -30.52 -25.29 5.45
CA ASP A 848 -31.31 -25.55 4.24
C ASP A 848 -32.43 -26.59 4.47
N GLY A 849 -32.14 -27.68 5.20
CA GLY A 849 -33.08 -28.79 5.38
C GLY A 849 -34.16 -28.60 6.44
N CYS A 850 -34.08 -27.56 7.27
CA CYS A 850 -34.99 -27.36 8.41
C CYS A 850 -36.22 -26.52 8.03
N MET A 851 -37.42 -26.92 8.52
CA MET A 851 -38.68 -26.20 8.28
C MET A 851 -39.07 -25.20 9.38
N CYS A 852 -38.22 -24.94 10.38
CA CYS A 852 -38.55 -24.09 11.54
C CYS A 852 -37.45 -23.07 11.86
N PRO A 853 -37.76 -21.76 12.05
CA PRO A 853 -36.80 -20.76 12.52
C PRO A 853 -36.81 -20.71 14.06
N ASN A 854 -36.22 -21.71 14.71
CA ASN A 854 -36.03 -21.71 16.17
C ASN A 854 -34.76 -20.91 16.58
N GLU A 855 -34.60 -20.65 17.88
CA GLU A 855 -33.45 -19.96 18.48
C GLU A 855 -32.09 -20.59 18.07
N GLU A 856 -32.06 -21.91 17.95
CA GLU A 856 -30.89 -22.72 17.56
C GLU A 856 -30.42 -22.44 16.11
N ALA A 857 -31.35 -22.17 15.20
CA ALA A 857 -31.05 -21.80 13.82
C ALA A 857 -30.40 -20.40 13.73
N ARG A 858 -30.80 -19.47 14.59
CA ARG A 858 -30.18 -18.13 14.70
C ARG A 858 -28.76 -18.21 15.26
N LEU A 859 -28.53 -19.04 16.28
CA LEU A 859 -27.17 -19.27 16.80
C LEU A 859 -26.22 -19.83 15.72
N SER A 860 -26.71 -20.74 14.88
CA SER A 860 -25.93 -21.29 13.76
C SER A 860 -25.64 -20.24 12.70
N ARG A 861 -26.64 -19.40 12.36
CA ARG A 861 -26.49 -18.26 11.45
C ARG A 861 -25.41 -17.30 11.93
N ASP A 862 -25.48 -16.87 13.19
CA ASP A 862 -24.55 -15.87 13.74
C ASP A 862 -23.10 -16.38 13.75
N LEU A 863 -22.89 -17.66 14.09
CA LEU A 863 -21.57 -18.28 14.04
C LEU A 863 -21.04 -18.40 12.60
N VAL A 864 -21.88 -18.80 11.64
CA VAL A 864 -21.53 -18.83 10.21
C VAL A 864 -21.15 -17.43 9.74
N ASP A 865 -21.99 -16.43 10.02
CA ASP A 865 -21.72 -15.03 9.63
C ASP A 865 -20.43 -14.50 10.26
N GLN A 866 -20.19 -14.73 11.56
CA GLN A 866 -18.95 -14.35 12.23
C GLN A 866 -17.71 -15.03 11.62
N VAL A 867 -17.81 -16.29 11.20
CA VAL A 867 -16.70 -17.01 10.58
C VAL A 867 -16.43 -16.55 9.15
N PHE A 868 -17.46 -16.21 8.38
CA PHE A 868 -17.27 -15.57 7.08
C PHE A 868 -16.73 -14.14 7.20
N ASN A 869 -17.00 -13.46 8.32
CA ASN A 869 -16.54 -12.09 8.60
C ASN A 869 -15.18 -12.02 9.33
N LEU A 870 -14.59 -13.15 9.71
CA LEU A 870 -13.35 -13.23 10.52
C LEU A 870 -12.11 -12.64 9.83
N ARG A 871 -12.18 -12.18 8.57
CA ARG A 871 -11.01 -11.78 7.79
C ARG A 871 -10.67 -10.28 7.76
N LEU A 872 -11.20 -9.44 8.65
CA LEU A 872 -10.91 -7.99 8.56
C LEU A 872 -10.95 -7.17 9.86
N GLY A 873 -10.68 -7.75 11.04
CA GLY A 873 -10.70 -6.89 12.25
C GLY A 873 -10.10 -7.40 13.56
N ARG A 874 -9.35 -8.52 13.60
CA ARG A 874 -9.05 -9.18 14.89
C ARG A 874 -7.60 -9.29 15.34
N ILE A 875 -6.63 -8.74 14.61
CA ILE A 875 -5.24 -8.65 15.14
C ILE A 875 -4.91 -7.23 15.62
N LEU A 876 -5.77 -6.23 15.37
CA LEU A 876 -5.42 -4.82 15.61
C LEU A 876 -6.07 -4.15 16.83
N THR A 877 -7.31 -4.49 17.22
CA THR A 877 -8.05 -3.59 18.12
C THR A 877 -8.38 -4.14 19.50
N GLY A 878 -8.24 -5.44 19.77
CA GLY A 878 -8.68 -6.02 21.04
C GLY A 878 -10.17 -5.76 21.37
N ASP A 879 -10.95 -5.28 20.40
CA ASP A 879 -12.35 -4.90 20.59
C ASP A 879 -13.27 -6.11 20.33
N THR A 880 -14.27 -6.26 21.18
CA THR A 880 -15.23 -7.37 21.19
C THR A 880 -16.51 -7.07 20.42
N SER A 881 -16.61 -5.89 19.79
CA SER A 881 -17.80 -5.47 19.06
C SER A 881 -17.82 -6.03 17.61
N ILE A 882 -18.95 -6.66 17.23
CA ILE A 882 -19.19 -7.21 15.88
C ILE A 882 -20.10 -6.22 15.15
N ASN A 883 -19.56 -5.46 14.20
CA ASN A 883 -20.36 -4.59 13.32
C ASN A 883 -20.52 -5.26 11.93
N PRO A 884 -21.73 -5.71 11.52
CA PRO A 884 -21.90 -6.65 10.40
C PRO A 884 -22.03 -6.01 9.00
N THR A 885 -21.54 -4.80 8.77
CA THR A 885 -21.80 -4.08 7.51
C THR A 885 -20.53 -3.82 6.69
N THR A 886 -20.05 -4.83 5.94
CA THR A 886 -19.34 -4.68 4.64
C THR A 886 -18.94 -6.06 4.07
N PRO A 887 -19.37 -6.46 2.85
CA PRO A 887 -18.85 -7.66 2.20
C PRO A 887 -17.63 -7.32 1.31
N ARG A 888 -16.41 -7.42 1.84
CA ARG A 888 -15.15 -7.38 1.08
C ARG A 888 -14.71 -8.81 0.70
N PHE A 889 -15.22 -9.38 -0.40
CA PHE A 889 -14.72 -10.65 -0.96
C PHE A 889 -14.89 -10.71 -2.49
N ILE A 890 -14.05 -9.99 -3.24
CA ILE A 890 -14.00 -10.09 -4.70
C ILE A 890 -12.72 -10.83 -5.19
N ASN A 891 -11.60 -10.83 -4.46
CA ASN A 891 -10.34 -11.44 -4.93
C ASN A 891 -10.07 -12.90 -4.52
N LEU A 892 -11.01 -13.57 -3.83
CA LEU A 892 -10.98 -15.05 -3.71
C LEU A 892 -11.79 -15.75 -4.81
N ARG A 893 -12.42 -14.97 -5.72
CA ARG A 893 -13.28 -15.50 -6.78
C ARG A 893 -12.53 -16.31 -7.83
N GLN A 894 -11.22 -16.08 -8.01
CA GLN A 894 -10.55 -16.62 -9.19
C GLN A 894 -9.93 -18.01 -8.99
N HIS A 895 -9.48 -18.42 -7.79
CA HIS A 895 -8.74 -19.69 -7.66
C HIS A 895 -9.06 -20.58 -6.43
N ASN A 896 -10.22 -20.44 -5.77
CA ASN A 896 -10.66 -21.44 -4.77
C ASN A 896 -12.13 -21.84 -4.95
N SER A 897 -12.35 -22.79 -5.86
CA SER A 897 -13.67 -23.36 -6.20
C SER A 897 -14.49 -23.78 -4.98
N ARG A 898 -13.83 -24.28 -3.93
CA ARG A 898 -14.48 -24.75 -2.68
C ARG A 898 -15.06 -23.60 -1.84
N TYR A 899 -14.36 -22.46 -1.78
CA TYR A 899 -14.84 -21.29 -1.04
C TYR A 899 -15.98 -20.57 -1.77
N MET A 900 -15.92 -20.50 -3.10
CA MET A 900 -17.02 -19.97 -3.92
C MET A 900 -18.27 -20.84 -3.84
N ALA A 901 -18.11 -22.16 -3.80
CA ALA A 901 -19.21 -23.09 -3.56
C ALA A 901 -19.87 -22.84 -2.19
N LEU A 902 -19.08 -22.59 -1.14
CA LEU A 902 -19.60 -22.25 0.19
C LEU A 902 -20.36 -20.91 0.24
N ILE A 903 -19.85 -19.86 -0.39
CA ILE A 903 -20.53 -18.56 -0.47
C ILE A 903 -21.86 -18.72 -1.21
N THR A 904 -21.84 -19.45 -2.32
CA THR A 904 -23.05 -19.72 -3.12
C THR A 904 -24.08 -20.47 -2.30
N LEU A 905 -23.64 -21.51 -1.56
CA LEU A 905 -24.50 -22.27 -0.66
C LEU A 905 -25.08 -21.40 0.46
N LYS A 906 -24.24 -20.61 1.15
CA LYS A 906 -24.66 -19.65 2.18
C LYS A 906 -25.73 -18.69 1.65
N THR A 907 -25.47 -18.09 0.48
CA THR A 907 -26.36 -17.11 -0.14
C THR A 907 -27.71 -17.73 -0.47
N ARG A 908 -27.72 -18.95 -1.03
CA ARG A 908 -28.95 -19.71 -1.32
C ARG A 908 -29.74 -20.01 -0.05
N VAL A 909 -29.07 -20.49 1.00
CA VAL A 909 -29.71 -20.81 2.29
C VAL A 909 -30.32 -19.55 2.92
N TRP A 910 -29.61 -18.41 2.91
CA TRP A 910 -30.10 -17.17 3.48
C TRP A 910 -31.30 -16.62 2.68
N GLN A 911 -31.29 -16.73 1.36
CA GLN A 911 -32.44 -16.37 0.52
C GLN A 911 -33.66 -17.25 0.83
N LYS A 912 -33.48 -18.58 0.90
CA LYS A 912 -34.56 -19.53 1.21
C LYS A 912 -35.21 -19.27 2.57
N LEU A 913 -34.40 -18.93 3.58
CA LEU A 913 -34.87 -18.67 4.94
C LEU A 913 -35.32 -17.22 5.18
N GLY A 914 -35.27 -16.35 4.16
CA GLY A 914 -35.64 -14.93 4.29
C GLY A 914 -34.68 -14.12 5.16
N TRP A 915 -33.42 -14.53 5.25
CA TRP A 915 -32.35 -13.87 6.00
C TRP A 915 -31.42 -13.03 5.12
N SER A 916 -31.66 -13.00 3.80
CA SER A 916 -30.99 -12.08 2.88
C SER A 916 -31.42 -10.64 3.16
N ASN A 917 -30.48 -9.75 3.44
CA ASN A 917 -30.72 -8.31 3.35
C ASN A 917 -30.82 -7.96 1.85
N PRO A 918 -31.86 -7.22 1.40
CA PRO A 918 -32.01 -6.92 -0.02
C PRO A 918 -30.85 -6.04 -0.49
N TYR A 919 -30.06 -6.55 -1.43
CA TYR A 919 -29.27 -5.69 -2.30
C TYR A 919 -30.26 -4.87 -3.13
N ILE A 920 -30.22 -3.57 -2.90
CA ILE A 920 -31.09 -2.53 -3.44
C ILE A 920 -31.06 -2.59 -4.98
N SER A 921 -32.21 -2.89 -5.58
CA SER A 921 -32.58 -2.39 -6.90
C SER A 921 -33.61 -1.27 -6.72
N SER A 922 -33.61 -0.32 -7.66
CA SER A 922 -34.41 0.90 -7.79
C SER A 922 -33.78 2.19 -7.22
N GLN A 923 -33.21 2.97 -8.14
CA GLN A 923 -33.63 4.36 -8.31
C GLN A 923 -35.15 4.37 -8.55
N ASP A 924 -35.90 5.00 -7.65
CA ASP A 924 -36.88 6.02 -7.97
C ASP A 924 -37.46 6.55 -6.64
N GLY A 925 -37.31 7.85 -6.43
CA GLY A 925 -37.97 8.53 -5.32
C GLY A 925 -39.47 8.60 -5.57
N ILE A 926 -40.27 8.51 -4.49
CA ILE A 926 -41.36 9.42 -4.13
C ILE A 926 -42.26 8.73 -3.08
N ASP A 927 -42.42 9.46 -1.99
CA ASP A 927 -43.51 9.41 -1.03
C ASP A 927 -44.89 9.20 -1.71
N ARG A 928 -45.61 8.13 -1.34
CA ARG A 928 -47.02 8.16 -0.84
C ARG A 928 -47.80 6.88 -1.11
N GLY A 929 -48.70 6.60 -0.18
CA GLY A 929 -49.74 5.59 -0.35
C GLY A 929 -50.75 5.91 -1.45
N ASN A 930 -51.50 4.84 -1.77
CA ASN A 930 -52.76 4.77 -2.49
C ASN A 930 -52.81 5.04 -4.01
N LEU A 931 -53.58 4.14 -4.66
CA LEU A 931 -54.18 4.15 -6.01
C LEU A 931 -53.32 3.51 -7.12
N GLU A 932 -53.64 2.29 -7.57
CA GLU A 932 -54.64 1.97 -8.62
C GLU A 932 -54.40 2.76 -9.93
N GLY A 933 -53.91 2.09 -10.99
CA GLY A 933 -53.84 2.69 -12.33
C GLY A 933 -52.99 1.91 -13.34
N ILE A 934 -53.68 1.20 -14.23
CA ILE A 934 -53.24 0.46 -15.42
C ILE A 934 -52.32 1.26 -16.38
N ALA A 935 -51.27 0.63 -16.97
CA ALA A 935 -51.11 0.44 -18.45
C ALA A 935 -49.69 0.02 -18.91
N LYS A 936 -49.65 -0.88 -19.90
CA LYS A 936 -48.52 -1.43 -20.68
C LYS A 936 -47.81 -0.39 -21.59
N ALA A 937 -46.51 -0.60 -21.87
CA ALA A 937 -45.85 -0.70 -23.20
C ALA A 937 -44.30 -0.59 -23.05
N PRO A 938 -43.48 -0.86 -24.10
CA PRO A 938 -43.32 -2.08 -24.90
C PRO A 938 -41.85 -2.57 -24.93
N ASP A 939 -41.65 -3.78 -25.46
CA ASP A 939 -40.36 -4.44 -25.72
C ASP A 939 -39.44 -3.60 -26.62
N ASP A 940 -38.14 -3.55 -26.26
CA ASP A 940 -37.06 -3.19 -27.20
C ASP A 940 -35.94 -4.24 -27.07
N GLU A 941 -35.92 -5.16 -28.02
CA GLU A 941 -34.88 -6.15 -28.26
C GLU A 941 -33.65 -5.44 -28.83
N ASN A 942 -32.60 -5.22 -28.03
CA ASN A 942 -31.19 -5.20 -28.47
C ASN A 942 -30.26 -4.86 -27.29
N LEU A 943 -30.01 -5.85 -26.43
CA LEU A 943 -28.84 -5.90 -25.55
C LEU A 943 -28.57 -7.37 -25.22
N ASP A 944 -27.83 -8.02 -26.10
CA ASP A 944 -27.28 -9.36 -25.89
C ASP A 944 -26.08 -9.23 -24.93
N ILE A 945 -26.37 -9.30 -23.64
CA ILE A 945 -25.38 -9.42 -22.57
C ILE A 945 -25.33 -10.90 -22.20
N GLY A 946 -24.27 -11.59 -22.62
CA GLY A 946 -24.04 -13.02 -22.41
C GLY A 946 -23.87 -13.42 -20.94
N ILE A 947 -24.95 -13.35 -20.17
CA ILE A 947 -25.17 -14.11 -18.94
C ILE A 947 -26.41 -14.95 -19.25
N SER A 948 -26.21 -16.24 -19.54
CA SER A 948 -27.32 -17.18 -19.66
C SER A 948 -28.11 -17.18 -18.35
N HIS A 949 -29.27 -16.51 -18.38
CA HIS A 949 -30.40 -16.83 -17.54
C HIS A 949 -30.90 -18.21 -17.95
N ASP A 950 -30.40 -19.24 -17.28
CA ASP A 950 -31.13 -20.49 -17.10
C ASP A 950 -30.63 -21.17 -15.83
N TYR A 951 -31.24 -20.83 -14.70
CA TYR A 951 -31.34 -21.76 -13.59
C TYR A 951 -32.80 -22.18 -13.52
N SER A 952 -33.10 -23.29 -14.20
CA SER A 952 -34.38 -23.97 -14.09
C SER A 952 -34.71 -24.23 -12.63
N THR A 953 -35.89 -23.81 -12.19
CA THR A 953 -36.44 -24.06 -10.85
C THR A 953 -36.95 -25.49 -10.65
N GLU A 954 -36.46 -26.46 -11.44
CA GLU A 954 -36.87 -27.85 -11.35
C GLU A 954 -35.63 -28.76 -11.38
N ASP A 955 -35.41 -29.45 -10.24
CA ASP A 955 -34.68 -30.71 -10.08
C ASP A 955 -33.14 -30.79 -9.87
N ASP A 956 -32.48 -29.77 -9.32
CA ASP A 956 -31.09 -29.92 -8.84
C ASP A 956 -31.00 -30.00 -7.30
N SER A 957 -31.05 -31.22 -6.79
CA SER A 957 -30.87 -31.53 -5.37
C SER A 957 -29.44 -31.19 -4.89
N ILE A 958 -29.26 -30.92 -3.59
CA ILE A 958 -27.94 -30.67 -2.97
C ILE A 958 -26.91 -31.79 -3.23
N SER A 959 -27.35 -32.97 -3.69
CA SER A 959 -26.49 -34.05 -4.20
C SER A 959 -25.65 -33.61 -5.40
N VAL A 960 -26.22 -32.85 -6.34
CA VAL A 960 -25.52 -32.35 -7.55
C VAL A 960 -24.44 -31.34 -7.17
N PHE A 961 -24.72 -30.50 -6.16
CA PHE A 961 -23.72 -29.60 -5.56
C PHE A 961 -22.59 -30.39 -4.89
N TRP A 962 -22.89 -31.50 -4.21
CA TRP A 962 -21.88 -32.36 -3.56
C TRP A 962 -21.00 -33.09 -4.58
N ASP A 963 -21.58 -33.59 -5.67
CA ASP A 963 -20.84 -34.20 -6.78
C ASP A 963 -19.94 -33.17 -7.47
N THR A 964 -20.38 -31.92 -7.60
CA THR A 964 -19.57 -30.81 -8.15
C THR A 964 -18.46 -30.37 -7.18
N PHE A 965 -18.74 -30.31 -5.87
CA PHE A 965 -17.77 -29.98 -4.83
C PHE A 965 -16.68 -31.06 -4.67
N THR A 966 -17.03 -32.33 -4.86
CA THR A 966 -16.09 -33.46 -4.85
C THR A 966 -15.36 -33.63 -6.18
N ALA A 967 -15.98 -33.36 -7.33
CA ALA A 967 -15.32 -33.32 -8.64
C ALA A 967 -14.28 -32.19 -8.75
N GLY A 968 -14.55 -31.03 -8.13
CA GLY A 968 -13.57 -29.93 -8.01
C GLY A 968 -12.37 -30.25 -7.10
N ALA A 969 -12.38 -31.38 -6.37
CA ALA A 969 -11.21 -31.87 -5.64
C ALA A 969 -10.28 -32.75 -6.51
N SER A 970 -10.67 -33.05 -7.75
CA SER A 970 -9.97 -33.92 -8.70
C SER A 970 -9.24 -33.16 -9.82
N LEU A 971 -9.34 -31.83 -9.88
CA LEU A 971 -8.85 -31.02 -11.00
C LEU A 971 -7.70 -30.11 -10.56
N ASP A 972 -6.52 -30.72 -10.43
CA ASP A 972 -5.20 -30.10 -10.69
C ASP A 972 -4.23 -31.12 -11.34
N ALA A 973 -4.73 -32.24 -11.85
CA ALA A 973 -3.98 -33.16 -12.68
C ALA A 973 -4.67 -33.27 -14.03
N ASP A 974 -3.94 -32.96 -15.10
CA ASP A 974 -4.36 -33.12 -16.48
C ASP A 974 -4.80 -34.58 -16.75
N ILE A 975 -6.11 -34.82 -16.92
CA ILE A 975 -6.71 -36.17 -17.03
C ILE A 975 -6.67 -36.69 -18.48
N SER A 976 -6.07 -35.98 -19.44
CA SER A 976 -6.08 -36.44 -20.84
C SER A 976 -5.13 -37.61 -21.17
N ASN A 977 -4.46 -38.22 -20.19
CA ASN A 977 -3.48 -39.30 -20.41
C ASN A 977 -3.68 -40.55 -19.52
N TRP A 978 -4.93 -40.91 -19.22
CA TRP A 978 -5.25 -42.11 -18.42
C TRP A 978 -5.05 -43.47 -19.12
N ASP A 979 -4.68 -43.51 -20.41
CA ASP A 979 -4.50 -44.78 -21.14
C ASP A 979 -3.15 -45.49 -20.90
N GLU A 980 -2.15 -44.85 -20.29
CA GLU A 980 -0.86 -45.51 -19.97
C GLU A 980 -0.85 -46.31 -18.66
N TRP A 981 -1.82 -46.10 -17.74
CA TRP A 981 -1.86 -46.81 -16.44
C TRP A 981 -2.61 -48.14 -16.45
N ASN A 982 -3.46 -48.39 -17.46
CA ASN A 982 -4.12 -49.69 -17.64
C ASN A 982 -3.17 -50.79 -18.16
N LEU A 983 -1.96 -50.44 -18.60
CA LEU A 983 -0.93 -51.39 -19.00
C LEU A 983 -0.01 -51.83 -17.86
N LEU A 984 -0.05 -51.17 -16.70
CA LEU A 984 0.76 -51.52 -15.52
C LEU A 984 -0.02 -52.24 -14.42
N SER A 985 -1.35 -52.18 -14.43
CA SER A 985 -2.22 -52.90 -13.47
C SER A 985 -2.54 -54.35 -13.87
N THR A 986 -2.23 -54.78 -15.10
CA THR A 986 -2.41 -56.17 -15.55
C THR A 986 -1.20 -57.07 -15.29
N GLY A 987 -0.16 -56.58 -14.60
CA GLY A 987 1.13 -57.27 -14.44
C GLY A 987 1.35 -58.04 -13.13
N PHE A 988 0.49 -57.92 -12.11
CA PHE A 988 0.71 -58.59 -10.83
C PHE A 988 -0.54 -59.29 -10.30
N SER A 989 -0.91 -60.37 -10.98
CA SER A 989 -1.66 -61.48 -10.39
C SER A 989 -1.05 -62.80 -10.85
N ASN A 990 -0.20 -63.39 -9.99
CA ASN A 990 0.11 -64.83 -9.81
C ASN A 990 1.57 -65.00 -9.32
N GLU A 991 1.75 -65.08 -8.00
CA GLU A 991 2.39 -66.19 -7.26
C GLU A 991 2.39 -65.89 -5.75
#